data_AF-A0A0S8KJ72-F1
#
_entry.id   AF-A0A0S8KJ72-F1
#
_cell.length_a   1.000
_cell.length_b   1.000
_cell.length_c   1.000
_cell.angle_alpha   90.00
_cell.angle_beta   90.00
_cell.angle_gamma   90.00
#
_symmetry.space_group_name_H-M   'P 1'
#
loop_
_entity.id
_entity.type
_entity.pdbx_description
1 polymer ?
#
loop_
_entity_poly.entity_id
_entity_poly.type
_entity_poly.pdbx_seq_one_letter_code
_entity_poly.pdbx_strand_id
1 'polypeptide(L)'
;MQTKRFRNLVFIILLAAVSHPVNGQESPMDNAVRNEFQFNGYTNYWHDTYSEWYRYGNLFKIAIPNVEKTIMQSKVDVAADMGIPGLIMQEGFLNGLLSEPYDLLDQPDRAQLENTLGSGNALVLVDPGSALGQTLVSRLPAEVPFPEKLKSHQYGAVDLKRVNAFYLENGERKLFVVSSTDENVRQQLNKQIEHTARILDKYKLHKGWFGAETLLKSVTCTKGHPLEVIGAGMNEGNSWFVFSGYMDFLAKDELEEWMKDVNLPVVTDVGFWPIFGCRDYEGLQVQYMFTRESWIDYAREKEGYVFRQVWDTAADRFDYDGYLAIEGNKEQIDNENVPFIVHTGRLDQHVLSGMVLFIEKGELLTRESMWEAILDRREVGVLEQGKMMGPALYRNAMQMLLLDRIFLEEYFGDHIDLKAVVNGYDVEVTISNFSERAAYGDVELSLPAGITADHAVIPVDLPTKSSKVLHFPLKPGKEATDHTNPVAVHFNMDGRTKSTLAILDLPQALSVHRLLYGHAPEVSYPVTIHNFTDKSSFPVDVQVVDAENERKVIYKTSQNCETPIGTFQDMLFKLVLPAGNYRVKISALGVEYKSQLGVGKAEGKPYAYALDLNADGIDEYRLENDSVQVTLLSTGARVIEYIVKSRNDNVLFKLWPEKAIDDKRPFRKRGYYPYGGFEDFLGQGSMETHQVYDAELVKKEGDYVRVRMWTDYFGNRLEKTFTLYGNSPLLEVRFALTFKNPEANVLGPQPILELGEKHWTEDVFIVPELDGLQEYRMKPEKYYGRLQNLKEGWNAGYDTREDITFIGAYPVDQPLFLHMWMNHPRNPEAHHYYVEFQPWTPIYQKSTMYFTYYLWGAGGPWENGVETLREMNLITTR
;
A
#
# COMPACT_ATOMS: atom_id res chain seq x y z
N MET A 1 -42.72 -45.26 62.92
CA MET A 1 -42.63 -43.82 62.59
C MET A 1 -41.18 -43.37 62.76
N GLN A 2 -40.28 -43.62 61.80
CA GLN A 2 -38.91 -43.04 61.77
C GLN A 2 -38.19 -43.43 60.47
N THR A 3 -38.59 -42.81 59.37
CA THR A 3 -37.87 -42.83 58.08
C THR A 3 -38.12 -41.50 57.39
N LYS A 4 -37.52 -40.41 57.89
CA LYS A 4 -37.52 -39.11 57.21
C LYS A 4 -36.38 -38.15 57.57
N ARG A 5 -35.28 -38.63 58.19
CA ARG A 5 -34.15 -37.76 58.59
C ARG A 5 -32.77 -38.10 58.02
N PHE A 6 -32.65 -39.05 57.09
CA PHE A 6 -31.34 -39.39 56.48
C PHE A 6 -31.17 -39.01 55.00
N ARG A 7 -32.13 -38.29 54.39
CA ARG A 7 -31.99 -37.80 53.00
C ARG A 7 -31.57 -36.33 52.84
N ASN A 8 -31.54 -35.55 53.93
CA ASN A 8 -31.10 -34.14 53.88
C ASN A 8 -29.67 -33.89 54.39
N LEU A 9 -28.94 -34.92 54.84
CA LEU A 9 -27.55 -34.75 55.30
C LEU A 9 -26.52 -35.08 54.20
N VAL A 10 -26.86 -35.95 53.25
CA VAL A 10 -25.97 -36.28 52.10
C VAL A 10 -26.04 -35.22 51.00
N PHE A 11 -27.14 -34.49 50.87
CA PHE A 11 -27.26 -33.37 49.92
C PHE A 11 -26.56 -32.09 50.41
N ILE A 12 -26.35 -31.94 51.72
CA ILE A 12 -25.67 -30.78 52.33
C ILE A 12 -24.16 -31.02 52.48
N ILE A 13 -23.71 -32.27 52.62
CA ILE A 13 -22.27 -32.61 52.72
C ILE A 13 -21.59 -32.68 51.33
N LEU A 14 -22.33 -32.90 50.24
CA LEU A 14 -21.80 -32.75 48.86
C LEU A 14 -21.66 -31.28 48.41
N LEU A 15 -22.29 -30.33 49.11
CA LEU A 15 -22.12 -28.88 48.93
C LEU A 15 -20.98 -28.28 49.78
N ALA A 16 -20.40 -29.06 50.71
CA ALA A 16 -19.30 -28.62 51.57
C ALA A 16 -17.91 -28.94 51.01
N ALA A 17 -17.83 -29.59 49.84
CA ALA A 17 -16.60 -29.81 49.08
C ALA A 17 -16.69 -29.16 47.68
N VAL A 18 -17.36 -28.02 47.59
CA VAL A 18 -17.39 -27.20 46.37
C VAL A 18 -16.03 -26.52 46.25
N SER A 19 -15.24 -27.12 45.37
CA SER A 19 -14.17 -26.56 44.56
C SER A 19 -14.10 -25.03 44.58
N HIS A 20 -12.89 -24.53 44.83
CA HIS A 20 -12.53 -23.13 44.69
C HIS A 20 -13.03 -22.58 43.34
N PRO A 21 -13.62 -21.36 43.28
CA PRO A 21 -13.65 -20.63 42.02
C PRO A 21 -12.21 -20.54 41.51
N VAL A 22 -12.01 -20.63 40.19
CA VAL A 22 -10.68 -20.47 39.58
C VAL A 22 -10.05 -19.21 40.16
N ASN A 23 -8.99 -19.41 40.96
CA ASN A 23 -8.17 -18.35 41.51
C ASN A 23 -7.40 -17.73 40.34
N GLY A 24 -7.90 -16.60 39.86
CA GLY A 24 -7.29 -15.80 38.80
C GLY A 24 -8.34 -14.85 38.27
N GLN A 25 -8.41 -13.65 38.82
CA GLN A 25 -9.08 -12.54 38.14
C GLN A 25 -8.27 -12.24 36.90
N GLU A 26 -8.57 -12.91 35.79
CA GLU A 26 -8.05 -12.51 34.49
C GLU A 26 -8.84 -11.29 34.04
N SER A 27 -8.16 -10.15 33.95
CA SER A 27 -8.68 -8.99 33.24
C SER A 27 -8.91 -9.39 31.77
N PRO A 28 -9.93 -8.87 31.07
CA PRO A 28 -10.03 -9.02 29.62
C PRO A 28 -8.72 -8.66 28.89
N MET A 29 -7.91 -7.77 29.46
CA MET A 29 -6.59 -7.38 28.96
C MET A 29 -5.54 -8.48 29.04
N ASP A 30 -5.61 -9.41 30.00
CA ASP A 30 -4.64 -10.50 30.16
C ASP A 30 -4.74 -11.53 29.02
N ASN A 31 -5.80 -11.41 28.23
CA ASN A 31 -6.23 -12.34 27.20
C ASN A 31 -6.29 -11.70 25.80
N ALA A 32 -6.03 -10.39 25.71
CA ALA A 32 -5.98 -9.69 24.44
C ALA A 32 -4.65 -9.96 23.73
N VAL A 33 -4.71 -10.27 22.43
CA VAL A 33 -3.51 -10.32 21.59
C VAL A 33 -3.10 -8.89 21.25
N ARG A 34 -1.85 -8.54 21.55
CA ARG A 34 -1.27 -7.23 21.26
C ARG A 34 -0.29 -7.33 20.10
N ASN A 35 -0.49 -6.50 19.08
CA ASN A 35 0.44 -6.38 17.98
C ASN A 35 0.86 -4.92 17.81
N GLU A 36 2.15 -4.69 17.65
CA GLU A 36 2.64 -3.37 17.25
C GLU A 36 2.39 -3.17 15.75
N PHE A 37 1.88 -1.99 15.41
CA PHE A 37 1.75 -1.49 14.06
C PHE A 37 2.60 -0.25 13.90
N GLN A 38 3.36 -0.19 12.81
CA GLN A 38 4.21 0.95 12.47
C GLN A 38 4.11 1.23 10.98
N PHE A 39 3.89 2.48 10.60
CA PHE A 39 4.00 2.95 9.22
C PHE A 39 4.93 4.16 9.20
N ASN A 40 6.00 4.08 8.41
CA ASN A 40 6.98 5.16 8.26
C ASN A 40 7.24 5.33 6.76
N GLY A 41 6.52 6.24 6.12
CA GLY A 41 6.54 6.29 4.65
C GLY A 41 5.80 7.49 4.07
N TYR A 42 5.55 7.40 2.77
CA TYR A 42 4.85 8.42 2.01
C TYR A 42 3.45 7.94 1.63
N THR A 43 2.44 8.78 1.85
CA THR A 43 1.08 8.61 1.29
C THR A 43 0.80 9.73 0.30
N ASN A 44 0.40 10.88 0.81
CA ASN A 44 0.36 12.18 0.12
C ASN A 44 1.25 13.23 0.82
N TYR A 45 1.90 12.83 1.91
CA TYR A 45 2.99 13.52 2.59
C TYR A 45 3.81 12.48 3.36
N TRP A 46 5.02 12.85 3.78
CA TRP A 46 5.84 12.02 4.67
C TRP A 46 5.26 12.02 6.08
N HIS A 47 4.96 10.85 6.64
CA HIS A 47 4.50 10.74 8.02
C HIS A 47 4.81 9.38 8.63
N ASP A 48 4.83 9.39 9.97
CA ASP A 48 5.05 8.21 10.78
C ASP A 48 3.82 7.95 11.67
N THR A 49 3.45 6.70 11.85
CA THR A 49 2.30 6.28 12.66
C THR A 49 2.66 5.04 13.45
N TYR A 50 2.44 5.11 14.77
CA TYR A 50 2.75 4.04 15.70
C TYR A 50 1.50 3.72 16.51
N SER A 51 1.04 2.49 16.39
CA SER A 51 -0.19 2.04 17.05
C SER A 51 -0.03 0.65 17.62
N GLU A 52 -0.92 0.32 18.54
CA GLU A 52 -1.05 -1.03 19.08
C GLU A 52 -2.42 -1.55 18.73
N TRP A 53 -2.45 -2.69 18.05
CA TRP A 53 -3.66 -3.41 17.75
C TRP A 53 -3.95 -4.38 18.88
N TYR A 54 -5.14 -4.26 19.43
CA TYR A 54 -5.68 -5.19 20.42
C TYR A 54 -6.73 -6.04 19.75
N ARG A 55 -6.54 -7.36 19.77
CA ARG A 55 -7.50 -8.34 19.27
C ARG A 55 -8.03 -9.20 20.43
N TYR A 56 -9.31 -9.54 20.37
CA TYR A 56 -9.96 -10.41 21.35
C TYR A 56 -10.97 -11.31 20.64
N GLY A 57 -10.69 -12.63 20.62
CA GLY A 57 -11.48 -13.62 19.89
C GLY A 57 -11.59 -13.36 18.38
N ASN A 58 -10.64 -12.62 17.78
CA ASN A 58 -10.62 -12.17 16.38
C ASN A 58 -11.90 -11.51 15.82
N LEU A 59 -12.88 -11.18 16.67
CA LEU A 59 -14.10 -10.43 16.32
C LEU A 59 -14.16 -9.06 16.99
N PHE A 60 -13.30 -8.80 17.98
CA PHE A 60 -13.07 -7.48 18.53
C PHE A 60 -11.68 -7.02 18.15
N LYS A 61 -11.59 -5.82 17.56
CA LYS A 61 -10.34 -5.15 17.20
C LYS A 61 -10.45 -3.66 17.47
N ILE A 62 -9.41 -3.09 18.07
CA ILE A 62 -9.18 -1.65 18.18
C ILE A 62 -7.71 -1.34 17.91
N ALA A 63 -7.43 -0.13 17.44
CA ALA A 63 -6.08 0.42 17.38
C ALA A 63 -6.00 1.61 18.33
N ILE A 64 -4.99 1.64 19.19
CA ILE A 64 -4.69 2.81 20.04
C ILE A 64 -3.30 3.35 19.68
N PRO A 65 -3.08 4.69 19.71
CA PRO A 65 -1.75 5.24 19.53
C PRO A 65 -0.77 4.66 20.57
N ASN A 66 0.42 4.23 20.14
CA ASN A 66 1.48 3.92 21.08
C ASN A 66 2.00 5.24 21.65
N VAL A 67 1.61 5.57 22.88
CA VAL A 67 1.86 6.89 23.49
C VAL A 67 3.36 7.19 23.56
N GLU A 68 4.19 6.23 23.94
CA GLU A 68 5.63 6.41 24.05
C GLU A 68 6.27 6.69 22.69
N LYS A 69 6.00 5.86 21.68
CA LYS A 69 6.51 6.05 20.31
C LYS A 69 5.96 7.33 19.67
N THR A 70 4.71 7.69 19.95
CA THR A 70 4.12 8.95 19.48
C THR A 70 4.80 10.17 20.11
N ILE A 71 5.11 10.12 21.42
CA ILE A 71 5.91 11.16 22.09
C ILE A 71 7.31 11.24 21.49
N MET A 72 7.96 10.09 21.24
CA MET A 72 9.28 10.04 20.61
C MET A 72 9.25 10.62 19.20
N GLN A 73 8.29 10.24 18.37
CA GLN A 73 8.11 10.81 17.03
C GLN A 73 7.83 12.31 17.07
N SER A 74 6.94 12.76 17.96
CA SER A 74 6.64 14.19 18.11
C SER A 74 7.89 15.01 18.46
N LYS A 75 8.85 14.45 19.21
CA LYS A 75 10.15 15.10 19.46
C LYS A 75 11.00 15.20 18.19
N VAL A 76 11.00 14.16 17.35
CA VAL A 76 11.69 14.17 16.05
C VAL A 76 11.07 15.21 15.12
N ASP A 77 9.74 15.25 15.03
CA ASP A 77 9.00 16.22 14.20
C ASP A 77 9.28 17.67 14.65
N VAL A 78 9.20 17.94 15.96
CA VAL A 78 9.52 19.26 16.54
C VAL A 78 10.96 19.68 16.25
N ALA A 79 11.92 18.75 16.36
CA ALA A 79 13.32 19.02 16.02
C ALA A 79 13.51 19.39 14.53
N ALA A 80 12.82 18.69 13.63
CA ALA A 80 12.80 19.02 12.21
C ALA A 80 12.15 20.39 11.95
N ASP A 81 11.01 20.69 12.57
CA ASP A 81 10.32 21.98 12.48
C ASP A 81 11.17 23.15 12.99
N MET A 82 12.05 22.89 13.97
CA MET A 82 13.03 23.86 14.47
C MET A 82 14.24 24.07 13.53
N GLY A 83 14.33 23.33 12.42
CA GLY A 83 15.45 23.37 11.48
C GLY A 83 16.68 22.59 11.93
N ILE A 84 16.54 21.66 12.89
CA ILE A 84 17.64 20.82 13.40
C ILE A 84 17.24 19.33 13.29
N PRO A 85 17.00 18.82 12.06
CA PRO A 85 16.61 17.43 11.86
C PRO A 85 17.68 16.48 12.44
N GLY A 86 17.24 15.46 13.18
CA GLY A 86 18.13 14.50 13.86
C GLY A 86 18.56 14.90 15.28
N LEU A 87 18.09 16.02 15.83
CA LEU A 87 18.30 16.37 17.24
C LEU A 87 17.60 15.36 18.16
N ILE A 88 18.40 14.56 18.87
CA ILE A 88 17.93 13.73 19.97
C ILE A 88 18.28 14.45 21.27
N MET A 89 17.25 14.96 21.95
CA MET A 89 17.41 15.66 23.23
C MET A 89 16.92 14.80 24.38
N GLN A 90 17.82 14.49 25.32
CA GLN A 90 17.46 13.81 26.56
C GLN A 90 16.46 14.65 27.36
N GLU A 91 15.43 14.02 27.93
CA GLU A 91 14.51 14.72 28.85
C GLU A 91 15.28 15.30 30.04
N GLY A 92 15.08 16.59 30.29
CA GLY A 92 15.82 17.35 31.31
C GLY A 92 17.06 18.08 30.80
N PHE A 93 17.51 17.88 29.55
CA PHE A 93 18.68 18.56 28.98
C PHE A 93 18.55 20.09 29.00
N LEU A 94 17.47 20.64 28.43
CA LEU A 94 17.26 22.09 28.37
C LEU A 94 17.00 22.68 29.76
N ASN A 95 16.32 21.92 30.63
CA ASN A 95 16.12 22.31 32.02
C ASN A 95 17.50 22.46 32.70
N GLY A 96 18.36 21.43 32.65
CA GLY A 96 19.71 21.48 33.22
C GLY A 96 20.64 22.52 32.57
N LEU A 97 20.51 22.76 31.26
CA LEU A 97 21.28 23.77 30.53
C LEU A 97 20.90 25.20 30.92
N LEU A 98 19.62 25.46 31.18
CA LEU A 98 19.09 26.79 31.49
C LEU A 98 19.01 27.08 32.99
N SER A 99 19.09 26.05 33.84
CA SER A 99 18.90 26.18 35.28
C SER A 99 20.16 26.49 36.09
N GLU A 100 21.37 26.55 35.50
CA GLU A 100 22.61 26.69 36.30
C GLU A 100 23.74 27.55 35.68
N PRO A 101 24.42 28.38 36.49
CA PRO A 101 25.84 28.24 36.78
C PRO A 101 26.07 27.21 37.91
N TYR A 102 27.09 26.37 37.76
CA TYR A 102 27.42 25.28 38.69
C TYR A 102 28.48 25.71 39.74
N ASP A 103 28.35 25.22 40.97
CA ASP A 103 29.40 25.22 42.01
C ASP A 103 29.79 23.77 42.35
N LEU A 104 31.10 23.51 42.53
CA LEU A 104 31.68 22.20 42.80
C LEU A 104 31.84 21.97 44.31
N LEU A 105 31.23 20.91 44.85
CA LEU A 105 31.54 20.40 46.20
C LEU A 105 32.48 19.20 46.10
N ASP A 106 33.65 19.33 46.75
CA ASP A 106 34.59 18.23 46.98
C ASP A 106 34.52 17.78 48.44
N GLN A 107 34.19 16.50 48.64
CA GLN A 107 34.02 15.77 49.93
C GLN A 107 33.22 16.46 51.05
N PRO A 108 31.89 16.59 50.91
CA PRO A 108 31.05 17.01 52.02
C PRO A 108 30.73 15.86 52.98
N ASP A 109 30.74 16.15 54.28
CA ASP A 109 30.29 15.22 55.30
C ASP A 109 28.75 15.26 55.49
N ARG A 110 28.25 14.40 56.39
CA ARG A 110 26.82 14.20 56.64
C ARG A 110 26.08 15.48 57.03
N ALA A 111 26.74 16.44 57.67
CA ALA A 111 26.11 17.71 58.04
C ALA A 111 26.02 18.69 56.85
N GLN A 112 26.93 18.59 55.86
CA GLN A 112 26.85 19.37 54.61
C GLN A 112 25.80 18.82 53.63
N LEU A 113 25.52 17.51 53.65
CA LEU A 113 24.44 16.91 52.87
C LEU A 113 23.05 17.29 53.42
N GLU A 114 22.89 17.36 54.74
CA GLU A 114 21.60 17.65 55.41
C GLU A 114 21.13 19.11 55.25
N ASN A 115 22.04 20.08 55.11
CA ASN A 115 21.66 21.48 54.85
C ASN A 115 21.28 21.76 53.39
N THR A 116 21.79 20.98 52.44
CA THR A 116 21.54 21.21 51.00
C THR A 116 20.16 20.70 50.58
N LEU A 117 19.62 19.68 51.26
CA LEU A 117 18.25 19.19 51.07
C LEU A 117 17.17 20.10 51.70
N GLY A 118 17.59 21.14 52.43
CA GLY A 118 16.70 22.15 53.02
C GLY A 118 16.28 23.27 52.06
N SER A 119 16.80 23.32 50.82
CA SER A 119 16.41 24.31 49.81
C SER A 119 16.28 23.78 48.37
N GLY A 120 16.22 22.45 48.18
CA GLY A 120 15.94 21.79 46.89
C GLY A 120 15.73 20.27 47.02
N ASN A 121 15.07 19.66 46.02
CA ASN A 121 14.50 18.31 46.13
C ASN A 121 15.54 17.19 46.36
N ALA A 122 15.38 16.46 47.47
CA ALA A 122 15.54 15.01 47.55
C ALA A 122 14.16 14.37 47.70
N LEU A 123 14.01 13.14 47.18
CA LEU A 123 12.77 12.39 47.24
C LEU A 123 12.82 11.28 48.31
N VAL A 124 11.76 11.22 49.13
CA VAL A 124 11.56 10.36 50.31
C VAL A 124 10.14 9.73 50.25
N LEU A 125 9.99 8.50 50.76
CA LEU A 125 8.80 7.63 50.60
C LEU A 125 8.02 7.38 51.93
N VAL A 126 6.72 7.07 51.82
CA VAL A 126 5.76 6.88 52.93
C VAL A 126 5.12 5.48 52.93
N ASP A 127 4.76 5.03 54.14
CA ASP A 127 4.57 3.65 54.61
C ASP A 127 3.18 3.02 54.34
N PRO A 128 3.12 1.84 53.68
CA PRO A 128 1.94 0.96 53.61
C PRO A 128 1.43 0.42 54.96
N GLY A 129 2.20 0.60 56.04
CA GLY A 129 1.90 0.19 57.42
C GLY A 129 0.88 1.07 58.16
N SER A 130 0.32 2.11 57.52
CA SER A 130 -0.76 2.87 58.13
C SER A 130 -2.01 2.02 58.34
N ALA A 131 -2.73 2.29 59.43
CA ALA A 131 -3.97 1.61 59.79
C ALA A 131 -5.05 1.65 58.68
N LEU A 132 -4.93 2.57 57.71
CA LEU A 132 -5.80 2.66 56.54
C LEU A 132 -5.38 1.70 55.40
N GLY A 133 -4.09 1.46 55.21
CA GLY A 133 -3.56 0.52 54.19
C GLY A 133 -3.86 -0.95 54.51
N GLN A 134 -3.87 -1.31 55.79
CA GLN A 134 -4.16 -2.68 56.23
C GLN A 134 -5.67 -3.01 56.28
N THR A 135 -6.54 -1.99 56.22
CA THR A 135 -8.00 -2.16 56.34
C THR A 135 -8.68 -2.47 54.98
N LEU A 136 -8.04 -2.18 53.85
CA LEU A 136 -8.66 -2.28 52.52
C LEU A 136 -8.50 -3.64 51.81
N VAL A 137 -7.49 -4.44 52.17
CA VAL A 137 -7.07 -5.59 51.34
C VAL A 137 -7.67 -6.93 51.81
N SER A 138 -8.25 -7.01 53.01
CA SER A 138 -8.35 -8.32 53.67
C SER A 138 -9.67 -9.10 53.56
N ARG A 139 -10.76 -8.65 52.92
CA ARG A 139 -12.07 -9.34 53.13
C ARG A 139 -13.08 -9.44 51.97
N LEU A 140 -12.74 -10.14 50.88
CA LEU A 140 -13.61 -11.05 50.08
C LEU A 140 -13.21 -11.04 48.59
N PRO A 141 -13.20 -12.19 47.88
CA PRO A 141 -13.50 -12.22 46.46
C PRO A 141 -15.02 -12.01 46.32
N ALA A 142 -15.41 -10.75 46.13
CA ALA A 142 -16.79 -10.37 45.88
C ALA A 142 -17.24 -10.88 44.48
N GLU A 143 -18.55 -11.10 44.34
CA GLU A 143 -19.24 -11.36 43.06
C GLU A 143 -18.61 -10.57 41.90
N VAL A 144 -18.49 -11.20 40.73
CA VAL A 144 -17.90 -10.64 39.49
C VAL A 144 -18.32 -9.18 39.29
N PRO A 145 -17.48 -8.19 39.67
CA PRO A 145 -17.95 -6.82 39.91
C PRO A 145 -17.89 -5.95 38.65
N PHE A 146 -17.87 -6.56 37.45
CA PHE A 146 -17.74 -5.78 36.22
C PHE A 146 -18.94 -4.85 35.95
N PRO A 147 -20.22 -5.21 36.24
CA PRO A 147 -21.34 -4.31 36.06
C PRO A 147 -21.21 -3.02 36.90
N GLU A 148 -20.80 -3.18 38.16
CA GLU A 148 -20.62 -2.07 39.11
C GLU A 148 -19.35 -1.24 38.81
N LYS A 149 -18.29 -1.88 38.28
CA LYS A 149 -17.07 -1.19 37.83
C LYS A 149 -17.29 -0.39 36.54
N LEU A 150 -18.07 -0.94 35.60
CA LEU A 150 -18.32 -0.33 34.29
C LEU A 150 -19.24 0.89 34.37
N LYS A 151 -20.11 0.96 35.40
CA LYS A 151 -21.13 2.02 35.56
C LYS A 151 -21.97 2.25 34.31
N SER A 152 -22.18 1.20 33.50
CA SER A 152 -22.97 1.30 32.27
C SER A 152 -24.41 1.69 32.59
N HIS A 153 -24.97 2.64 31.84
CA HIS A 153 -26.35 3.08 31.97
C HIS A 153 -27.36 1.93 31.78
N GLN A 154 -26.97 0.88 31.04
CA GLN A 154 -27.81 -0.31 30.80
C GLN A 154 -28.16 -1.04 32.09
N TYR A 155 -27.27 -1.01 33.10
CA TYR A 155 -27.55 -1.61 34.41
C TYR A 155 -28.49 -0.75 35.28
N GLY A 156 -28.82 0.46 34.84
CA GLY A 156 -29.82 1.34 35.45
C GLY A 156 -31.20 1.29 34.77
N ALA A 157 -31.40 0.42 33.77
CA ALA A 157 -32.68 0.29 33.08
C ALA A 157 -33.79 -0.21 34.04
N VAL A 158 -34.95 0.44 34.01
CA VAL A 158 -36.08 0.19 34.94
C VAL A 158 -36.60 -1.25 34.83
N ASP A 159 -36.47 -1.84 33.66
CA ASP A 159 -36.96 -3.16 33.29
C ASP A 159 -35.87 -4.24 33.21
N LEU A 160 -34.63 -3.95 33.63
CA LEU A 160 -33.52 -4.90 33.60
C LEU A 160 -33.87 -6.23 34.29
N LYS A 161 -33.74 -7.33 33.55
CA LYS A 161 -33.84 -8.70 34.06
C LYS A 161 -32.47 -9.35 34.06
N ARG A 162 -31.82 -9.39 35.22
CA ARG A 162 -30.47 -9.95 35.36
C ARG A 162 -30.47 -11.44 35.03
N VAL A 163 -29.50 -11.87 34.21
CA VAL A 163 -29.19 -13.27 33.93
C VAL A 163 -27.70 -13.48 34.15
N ASN A 164 -27.33 -14.53 34.87
CA ASN A 164 -25.96 -14.95 35.05
C ASN A 164 -25.79 -16.34 34.41
N ALA A 165 -24.81 -16.51 33.54
CA ALA A 165 -24.40 -17.79 32.99
C ALA A 165 -22.97 -18.10 33.47
N PHE A 166 -22.76 -19.27 34.06
CA PHE A 166 -21.46 -19.69 34.58
C PHE A 166 -21.38 -21.22 34.61
N TYR A 167 -20.18 -21.77 34.84
CA TYR A 167 -20.03 -23.20 35.13
C TYR A 167 -19.21 -23.41 36.41
N LEU A 168 -19.45 -24.54 37.07
CA LEU A 168 -18.66 -25.03 38.19
C LEU A 168 -17.90 -26.27 37.74
N GLU A 169 -16.64 -26.39 38.13
CA GLU A 169 -15.76 -27.47 37.71
C GLU A 169 -15.23 -28.23 38.92
N ASN A 170 -15.26 -29.57 38.86
CA ASN A 170 -14.65 -30.45 39.84
C ASN A 170 -13.95 -31.61 39.11
N GLY A 171 -12.63 -31.51 38.95
CA GLY A 171 -11.87 -32.38 38.05
C GLY A 171 -12.37 -32.21 36.61
N GLU A 172 -12.68 -33.33 35.94
CA GLU A 172 -13.20 -33.32 34.56
C GLU A 172 -14.71 -33.01 34.44
N ARG A 173 -15.41 -32.85 35.56
CA ARG A 173 -16.88 -32.65 35.57
C ARG A 173 -17.23 -31.17 35.63
N LYS A 174 -17.94 -30.67 34.61
CA LYS A 174 -18.49 -29.31 34.56
C LYS A 174 -20.01 -29.32 34.77
N LEU A 175 -20.51 -28.42 35.60
CA LEU A 175 -21.94 -28.12 35.76
C LEU A 175 -22.20 -26.70 35.24
N PHE A 176 -22.94 -26.56 34.15
CA PHE A 176 -23.34 -25.27 33.59
C PHE A 176 -24.62 -24.77 34.26
N VAL A 177 -24.66 -23.48 34.62
CA VAL A 177 -25.77 -22.85 35.34
C VAL A 177 -26.16 -21.55 34.63
N VAL A 178 -27.44 -21.46 34.26
CA VAL A 178 -28.10 -20.21 33.87
C VAL A 178 -29.07 -19.82 34.97
N SER A 179 -28.86 -18.66 35.58
CA SER A 179 -29.65 -18.15 36.71
C SER A 179 -30.25 -16.79 36.37
N SER A 180 -31.58 -16.69 36.44
CA SER A 180 -32.34 -15.44 36.34
C SER A 180 -33.65 -15.57 37.10
N THR A 181 -34.22 -14.47 37.58
CA THR A 181 -35.57 -14.42 38.16
C THR A 181 -36.68 -14.49 37.11
N ASP A 182 -36.36 -14.22 35.83
CA ASP A 182 -37.33 -14.17 34.73
C ASP A 182 -37.26 -15.43 33.85
N GLU A 183 -38.38 -16.13 33.70
CA GLU A 183 -38.45 -17.37 32.90
C GLU A 183 -38.26 -17.14 31.41
N ASN A 184 -38.84 -16.07 30.87
CA ASN A 184 -38.76 -15.76 29.45
C ASN A 184 -37.31 -15.50 29.06
N VAL A 185 -36.55 -14.80 29.89
CA VAL A 185 -35.13 -14.52 29.61
C VAL A 185 -34.27 -15.79 29.67
N ARG A 186 -34.57 -16.73 30.59
CA ARG A 186 -33.90 -18.05 30.60
C ARG A 186 -34.20 -18.84 29.33
N GLN A 187 -35.46 -18.89 28.91
CA GLN A 187 -35.86 -19.59 27.68
C GLN A 187 -35.26 -18.93 26.42
N GLN A 188 -35.19 -17.59 26.38
CA GLN A 188 -34.55 -16.85 25.30
C GLN A 188 -33.06 -17.20 25.19
N LEU A 189 -32.32 -17.20 26.30
CA LEU A 189 -30.90 -17.59 26.28
C LEU A 189 -30.71 -19.04 25.82
N ASN A 190 -31.53 -19.98 26.33
CA ASN A 190 -31.47 -21.38 25.89
C ASN A 190 -31.71 -21.51 24.37
N LYS A 191 -32.69 -20.78 23.83
CA LYS A 191 -32.95 -20.75 22.40
C LYS A 191 -31.76 -20.22 21.60
N GLN A 192 -31.07 -19.18 22.08
CA GLN A 192 -29.85 -18.68 21.40
C GLN A 192 -28.71 -19.71 21.44
N ILE A 193 -28.55 -20.44 22.53
CA ILE A 193 -27.56 -21.53 22.64
C ILE A 193 -27.87 -22.64 21.62
N GLU A 194 -29.11 -23.14 21.58
CA GLU A 194 -29.54 -24.17 20.61
C GLU A 194 -29.41 -23.70 19.16
N HIS A 195 -29.73 -22.43 18.89
CA HIS A 195 -29.56 -21.83 17.57
C HIS A 195 -28.08 -21.77 17.17
N THR A 196 -27.21 -21.28 18.06
CA THR A 196 -25.76 -21.20 17.83
C THR A 196 -25.18 -22.58 17.56
N ALA A 197 -25.54 -23.59 18.37
CA ALA A 197 -25.11 -24.97 18.16
C ALA A 197 -25.52 -25.50 16.78
N ARG A 198 -26.78 -25.30 16.37
CA ARG A 198 -27.25 -25.73 15.03
C ARG A 198 -26.53 -25.02 13.89
N ILE A 199 -26.20 -23.74 14.04
CA ILE A 199 -25.41 -22.99 13.06
C ILE A 199 -24.01 -23.56 12.96
N LEU A 200 -23.34 -23.78 14.09
CA LEU A 200 -22.01 -24.38 14.14
C LEU A 200 -21.99 -25.82 13.65
N ASP A 201 -23.08 -26.57 13.77
CA ASP A 201 -23.23 -27.92 13.22
C ASP A 201 -23.38 -27.89 11.70
N LYS A 202 -24.11 -26.92 11.16
CA LYS A 202 -24.43 -26.82 9.73
C LYS A 202 -23.36 -26.09 8.90
N TYR A 203 -22.75 -25.05 9.45
CA TYR A 203 -21.90 -24.13 8.70
C TYR A 203 -20.44 -24.14 9.16
N LYS A 204 -19.54 -23.81 8.24
CA LYS A 204 -18.20 -23.32 8.52
C LYS A 204 -18.21 -21.80 8.47
N LEU A 205 -17.53 -21.19 9.44
CA LEU A 205 -17.33 -19.74 9.51
C LEU A 205 -16.08 -19.36 8.72
N HIS A 206 -16.21 -18.41 7.81
CA HIS A 206 -15.11 -17.89 6.98
C HIS A 206 -15.01 -16.38 7.14
N LYS A 207 -14.03 -15.91 7.91
CA LYS A 207 -13.74 -14.49 8.06
C LYS A 207 -12.98 -13.98 6.82
N GLY A 208 -13.22 -12.73 6.45
CA GLY A 208 -12.48 -12.05 5.38
C GLY A 208 -12.63 -10.53 5.43
N TRP A 209 -11.86 -9.88 4.56
CA TRP A 209 -11.87 -8.42 4.38
C TRP A 209 -12.48 -8.07 3.03
N PHE A 210 -13.52 -7.26 3.06
CA PHE A 210 -14.21 -6.82 1.85
C PHE A 210 -13.87 -5.35 1.59
N GLY A 211 -13.30 -5.06 0.43
CA GLY A 211 -12.82 -3.72 0.10
C GLY A 211 -11.58 -3.33 0.90
N ALA A 212 -10.59 -4.22 0.98
CA ALA A 212 -9.24 -3.84 1.36
C ALA A 212 -8.62 -3.01 0.22
N GLU A 213 -7.84 -1.98 0.53
CA GLU A 213 -7.23 -1.11 -0.49
C GLU A 213 -5.71 -1.18 -0.44
N THR A 214 -5.08 -1.38 -1.60
CA THR A 214 -3.61 -1.44 -1.74
C THR A 214 -3.05 -0.38 -2.68
N LEU A 215 -3.86 0.09 -3.63
CA LEU A 215 -3.47 1.10 -4.63
C LEU A 215 -2.22 0.69 -5.43
N LEU A 216 -1.94 -0.62 -5.54
CA LEU A 216 -0.70 -1.14 -6.12
C LEU A 216 -0.49 -0.70 -7.58
N LYS A 217 -1.58 -0.49 -8.32
CA LYS A 217 -1.57 -0.13 -9.74
C LYS A 217 -1.90 1.36 -9.94
N SER A 218 -1.66 2.20 -8.94
CA SER A 218 -2.00 3.61 -8.91
C SER A 218 -0.79 4.48 -8.56
N VAL A 219 -0.78 5.72 -9.08
CA VAL A 219 0.16 6.77 -8.64
C VAL A 219 -0.12 7.28 -7.22
N THR A 220 -1.23 6.87 -6.59
CA THR A 220 -1.53 7.20 -5.19
C THR A 220 -0.93 6.15 -4.25
N CYS A 221 -0.17 6.59 -3.25
CA CYS A 221 0.54 5.70 -2.34
C CYS A 221 -0.29 5.32 -1.10
N THR A 222 -0.23 4.04 -0.70
CA THR A 222 -0.69 3.58 0.62
C THR A 222 0.18 2.41 1.09
N LYS A 223 0.14 2.13 2.40
CA LYS A 223 0.87 1.02 2.98
C LYS A 223 0.24 -0.31 2.59
N GLY A 224 1.09 -1.23 2.15
CA GLY A 224 0.80 -2.66 2.12
C GLY A 224 0.62 -3.19 0.70
N HIS A 225 1.53 -4.05 0.29
CA HIS A 225 1.34 -4.86 -0.91
C HIS A 225 0.18 -5.85 -0.69
N PRO A 226 -0.63 -6.23 -1.70
CA PRO A 226 -1.73 -7.19 -1.52
C PRO A 226 -1.33 -8.48 -0.79
N LEU A 227 -0.16 -9.03 -1.08
CA LEU A 227 0.38 -10.22 -0.39
C LEU A 227 0.65 -9.98 1.11
N GLU A 228 1.11 -8.79 1.50
CA GLU A 228 1.31 -8.42 2.91
C GLU A 228 -0.03 -8.22 3.62
N VAL A 229 -1.02 -7.63 2.94
CA VAL A 229 -2.40 -7.50 3.44
C VAL A 229 -3.01 -8.87 3.67
N ILE A 230 -2.84 -9.81 2.73
CA ILE A 230 -3.29 -11.20 2.87
C ILE A 230 -2.60 -11.85 4.08
N GLY A 231 -1.27 -11.76 4.19
CA GLY A 231 -0.52 -12.31 5.32
C GLY A 231 -0.99 -11.76 6.67
N ALA A 232 -1.20 -10.44 6.76
CA ALA A 232 -1.72 -9.80 7.96
C ALA A 232 -3.13 -10.29 8.31
N GLY A 233 -4.04 -10.39 7.34
CA GLY A 233 -5.41 -10.86 7.55
C GLY A 233 -5.50 -12.34 7.91
N MET A 234 -4.67 -13.20 7.30
CA MET A 234 -4.63 -14.63 7.64
C MET A 234 -4.21 -14.88 9.08
N ASN A 235 -3.30 -14.04 9.58
CA ASN A 235 -2.93 -14.06 10.99
C ASN A 235 -4.14 -13.75 11.91
N GLU A 236 -5.12 -12.97 11.43
CA GLU A 236 -6.41 -12.72 12.10
C GLU A 236 -7.52 -13.74 11.76
N GLY A 237 -7.17 -14.85 11.11
CA GLY A 237 -8.10 -15.92 10.74
C GLY A 237 -8.88 -15.68 9.45
N ASN A 238 -8.47 -14.71 8.62
CA ASN A 238 -9.10 -14.48 7.32
C ASN A 238 -8.78 -15.60 6.33
N SER A 239 -9.77 -15.94 5.53
CA SER A 239 -9.69 -16.97 4.48
C SER A 239 -10.09 -16.45 3.09
N TRP A 240 -10.56 -15.21 3.00
CA TRP A 240 -10.88 -14.53 1.75
C TRP A 240 -10.68 -13.02 1.81
N PHE A 241 -10.46 -12.40 0.65
CA PHE A 241 -10.19 -10.97 0.49
C PHE A 241 -10.81 -10.44 -0.81
N VAL A 242 -11.48 -9.29 -0.73
CA VAL A 242 -11.89 -8.52 -1.92
C VAL A 242 -11.15 -7.18 -1.91
N PHE A 243 -10.33 -6.90 -2.92
CA PHE A 243 -9.61 -5.64 -3.04
C PHE A 243 -10.42 -4.60 -3.83
N SER A 244 -10.45 -3.35 -3.35
CA SER A 244 -11.26 -2.30 -3.98
C SER A 244 -10.61 -0.93 -4.09
N GLY A 245 -9.29 -0.84 -3.90
CA GLY A 245 -8.55 0.40 -4.10
C GLY A 245 -8.64 0.86 -5.56
N TYR A 246 -8.34 2.13 -5.80
CA TYR A 246 -8.28 2.67 -7.15
C TYR A 246 -7.28 1.88 -8.01
N MET A 247 -7.77 1.32 -9.11
CA MET A 247 -7.04 0.42 -10.03
C MET A 247 -6.63 -0.96 -9.48
N ASP A 248 -7.02 -1.34 -8.25
CA ASP A 248 -6.71 -2.68 -7.71
C ASP A 248 -7.32 -3.81 -8.55
N PHE A 249 -8.41 -3.54 -9.29
CA PHE A 249 -9.05 -4.51 -10.19
C PHE A 249 -8.14 -5.00 -11.32
N LEU A 250 -7.08 -4.26 -11.65
CA LEU A 250 -6.09 -4.67 -12.66
C LEU A 250 -5.21 -5.83 -12.17
N ALA A 251 -5.16 -6.09 -10.86
CA ALA A 251 -4.37 -7.17 -10.27
C ALA A 251 -5.15 -8.49 -10.11
N LYS A 252 -6.35 -8.61 -10.70
CA LYS A 252 -7.22 -9.79 -10.52
C LYS A 252 -6.49 -11.11 -10.81
N ASP A 253 -5.91 -11.22 -11.99
CA ASP A 253 -5.26 -12.45 -12.44
C ASP A 253 -3.93 -12.70 -11.69
N GLU A 254 -3.17 -11.63 -11.40
CA GLU A 254 -1.94 -11.71 -10.61
C GLU A 254 -2.21 -12.27 -9.19
N LEU A 255 -3.29 -11.83 -8.54
CA LEU A 255 -3.69 -12.33 -7.22
C LEU A 255 -4.01 -13.83 -7.25
N GLU A 256 -4.76 -14.28 -8.25
CA GLU A 256 -5.10 -15.69 -8.43
C GLU A 256 -3.85 -16.55 -8.70
N GLU A 257 -2.96 -16.06 -9.55
CA GLU A 257 -1.68 -16.72 -9.87
C GLU A 257 -0.78 -16.83 -8.63
N TRP A 258 -0.62 -15.74 -7.87
CA TRP A 258 0.19 -15.77 -6.65
C TRP A 258 -0.31 -16.79 -5.62
N MET A 259 -1.63 -16.90 -5.40
CA MET A 259 -2.17 -17.90 -4.47
C MET A 259 -1.92 -19.32 -4.98
N LYS A 260 -2.03 -19.54 -6.29
CA LYS A 260 -1.80 -20.83 -6.92
C LYS A 260 -0.33 -21.24 -6.84
N ASP A 261 0.60 -20.31 -7.03
CA ASP A 261 2.05 -20.58 -7.05
C ASP A 261 2.57 -21.15 -5.72
N VAL A 262 1.94 -20.77 -4.60
CA VAL A 262 2.26 -21.28 -3.26
C VAL A 262 1.19 -22.23 -2.70
N ASN A 263 0.24 -22.67 -3.55
CA ASN A 263 -0.84 -23.59 -3.20
C ASN A 263 -1.62 -23.15 -1.93
N LEU A 264 -1.89 -21.85 -1.83
CA LEU A 264 -2.57 -21.28 -0.67
C LEU A 264 -4.08 -21.21 -0.91
N PRO A 265 -4.93 -21.82 -0.06
CA PRO A 265 -6.38 -21.92 -0.29
C PRO A 265 -7.14 -20.66 0.15
N VAL A 266 -6.55 -19.48 -0.06
CA VAL A 266 -7.19 -18.19 0.19
C VAL A 266 -7.94 -17.77 -1.05
N VAL A 267 -9.20 -17.36 -0.90
CA VAL A 267 -10.00 -16.82 -2.00
C VAL A 267 -9.75 -15.33 -2.14
N THR A 268 -9.30 -14.89 -3.31
CA THR A 268 -9.14 -13.48 -3.65
C THR A 268 -10.18 -13.08 -4.70
N ASP A 269 -10.64 -11.84 -4.65
CA ASP A 269 -11.38 -11.19 -5.73
C ASP A 269 -11.08 -9.69 -5.70
N VAL A 270 -11.59 -8.97 -6.69
CA VAL A 270 -11.40 -7.52 -6.82
C VAL A 270 -12.69 -6.81 -7.21
N GLY A 271 -12.70 -5.49 -7.09
CA GLY A 271 -13.75 -4.64 -7.65
C GLY A 271 -13.42 -3.16 -7.53
N PHE A 272 -14.39 -2.32 -7.88
CA PHE A 272 -14.28 -0.88 -7.68
C PHE A 272 -15.68 -0.33 -7.45
N TRP A 273 -15.87 0.42 -6.38
CA TRP A 273 -17.18 0.97 -6.02
C TRP A 273 -17.83 1.72 -7.21
N PRO A 274 -19.07 1.36 -7.62
CA PRO A 274 -20.05 0.50 -6.93
C PRO A 274 -20.14 -0.97 -7.39
N ILE A 275 -19.23 -1.44 -8.25
CA ILE A 275 -19.32 -2.74 -8.93
C ILE A 275 -18.30 -3.76 -8.38
N PHE A 276 -18.74 -5.01 -8.21
CA PHE A 276 -17.93 -6.09 -7.66
C PHE A 276 -18.33 -7.44 -8.24
N GLY A 277 -17.49 -8.46 -8.07
CA GLY A 277 -17.82 -9.83 -8.49
C GLY A 277 -17.95 -10.01 -10.00
N CYS A 278 -17.47 -9.07 -10.81
CA CYS A 278 -17.43 -9.20 -12.26
C CYS A 278 -16.54 -10.36 -12.68
N ARG A 279 -16.91 -11.10 -13.73
CA ARG A 279 -16.11 -12.19 -14.31
C ARG A 279 -14.71 -11.70 -14.69
N ASP A 280 -14.66 -10.53 -15.30
CA ASP A 280 -13.46 -9.80 -15.70
C ASP A 280 -13.75 -8.29 -15.64
N TYR A 281 -12.69 -7.47 -15.58
CA TYR A 281 -12.78 -6.00 -15.55
C TYR A 281 -12.25 -5.36 -16.84
N GLU A 282 -12.19 -6.13 -17.93
CA GLU A 282 -11.74 -5.62 -19.22
C GLU A 282 -12.67 -4.49 -19.69
N GLY A 283 -12.06 -3.40 -20.16
CA GLY A 283 -12.78 -2.23 -20.65
C GLY A 283 -13.37 -1.32 -19.57
N LEU A 284 -13.18 -1.60 -18.27
CA LEU A 284 -13.62 -0.71 -17.21
C LEU A 284 -12.89 0.64 -17.29
N GLN A 285 -13.65 1.74 -17.35
CA GLN A 285 -13.12 3.10 -17.42
C GLN A 285 -13.67 3.93 -16.26
N VAL A 286 -13.19 3.67 -15.04
CA VAL A 286 -13.70 4.24 -13.77
C VAL A 286 -14.02 5.75 -13.85
N GLN A 287 -13.12 6.54 -14.44
CA GLN A 287 -13.24 7.99 -14.52
C GLN A 287 -14.01 8.49 -15.76
N TYR A 288 -14.55 7.57 -16.57
CA TYR A 288 -15.42 7.81 -17.71
C TYR A 288 -16.86 7.27 -17.48
N MET A 289 -17.11 6.65 -16.33
CA MET A 289 -18.44 6.15 -15.93
C MET A 289 -19.32 7.29 -15.36
N PHE A 290 -19.84 8.14 -16.24
CA PHE A 290 -20.54 9.37 -15.84
C PHE A 290 -21.92 9.17 -15.18
N THR A 291 -22.53 8.01 -15.34
CA THR A 291 -23.93 7.77 -14.94
C THR A 291 -24.05 6.51 -14.10
N ARG A 292 -25.10 6.43 -13.26
CA ARG A 292 -25.38 5.21 -12.49
C ARG A 292 -25.70 4.05 -13.43
N GLU A 293 -26.45 4.33 -14.49
CA GLU A 293 -26.79 3.42 -15.58
C GLU A 293 -25.53 2.79 -16.18
N SER A 294 -24.53 3.59 -16.55
CA SER A 294 -23.28 3.03 -17.11
C SER A 294 -22.59 2.05 -16.16
N TRP A 295 -22.58 2.31 -14.85
CA TRP A 295 -22.00 1.38 -13.86
C TRP A 295 -22.80 0.08 -13.77
N ILE A 296 -24.12 0.20 -13.73
CA ILE A 296 -25.02 -0.97 -13.66
C ILE A 296 -24.90 -1.80 -14.93
N ASP A 297 -25.01 -1.18 -16.11
CA ASP A 297 -24.93 -1.85 -17.40
C ASP A 297 -23.61 -2.61 -17.55
N TYR A 298 -22.48 -1.97 -17.18
CA TYR A 298 -21.18 -2.63 -17.18
C TYR A 298 -21.14 -3.85 -16.26
N ALA A 299 -21.60 -3.71 -15.00
CA ALA A 299 -21.64 -4.84 -14.07
C ALA A 299 -22.49 -5.99 -14.63
N ARG A 300 -23.67 -5.70 -15.19
CA ARG A 300 -24.55 -6.73 -15.78
C ARG A 300 -23.91 -7.40 -16.99
N GLU A 301 -23.25 -6.63 -17.87
CA GLU A 301 -22.52 -7.18 -19.02
C GLU A 301 -21.39 -8.13 -18.59
N LYS A 302 -20.72 -7.80 -17.48
CA LYS A 302 -19.61 -8.59 -16.92
C LYS A 302 -20.05 -9.60 -15.86
N GLU A 303 -21.34 -9.91 -15.77
CA GLU A 303 -21.92 -10.89 -14.83
C GLU A 303 -21.59 -10.58 -13.35
N GLY A 304 -21.40 -9.31 -13.03
CA GLY A 304 -21.11 -8.80 -11.69
C GLY A 304 -22.32 -8.22 -10.97
N TYR A 305 -22.02 -7.73 -9.77
CA TYR A 305 -22.98 -7.18 -8.82
C TYR A 305 -22.74 -5.69 -8.61
N VAL A 306 -23.81 -4.96 -8.37
CA VAL A 306 -23.80 -3.52 -8.15
C VAL A 306 -24.46 -3.18 -6.81
N PHE A 307 -23.76 -2.39 -6.01
CA PHE A 307 -24.18 -2.02 -4.66
C PHE A 307 -24.48 -0.53 -4.58
N ARG A 308 -25.42 -0.13 -3.71
CA ARG A 308 -25.77 1.28 -3.45
C ARG A 308 -25.60 1.63 -1.98
N GLN A 309 -25.53 2.93 -1.70
CA GLN A 309 -25.68 3.40 -0.32
C GLN A 309 -27.11 3.08 0.17
N VAL A 310 -27.26 2.82 1.48
CA VAL A 310 -28.55 2.47 2.08
C VAL A 310 -29.58 3.59 1.85
N TRP A 311 -29.20 4.84 2.16
CA TRP A 311 -30.04 6.02 1.98
C TRP A 311 -29.64 6.83 0.74
N ASP A 312 -29.90 6.30 -0.46
CA ASP A 312 -29.75 7.02 -1.74
C ASP A 312 -31.07 7.02 -2.53
N THR A 313 -31.92 8.02 -2.30
CA THR A 313 -33.23 8.14 -3.00
C THR A 313 -33.09 8.33 -4.50
N ALA A 314 -31.95 8.86 -4.99
CA ALA A 314 -31.69 8.98 -6.42
C ALA A 314 -31.37 7.61 -7.06
N ALA A 315 -31.05 6.59 -6.25
CA ALA A 315 -30.82 5.23 -6.70
C ALA A 315 -32.11 4.38 -6.78
N ASP A 316 -33.24 4.82 -6.22
CA ASP A 316 -34.49 4.02 -6.11
C ASP A 316 -35.13 3.63 -7.46
N ARG A 317 -34.76 4.32 -8.54
CA ARG A 317 -35.22 4.02 -9.90
C ARG A 317 -34.44 2.92 -10.62
N PHE A 318 -33.40 2.37 -9.98
CA PHE A 318 -32.52 1.36 -10.55
C PHE A 318 -32.54 0.08 -9.72
N ASP A 319 -32.16 -1.02 -10.36
CA ASP A 319 -32.06 -2.33 -9.74
C ASP A 319 -30.64 -2.59 -9.25
N TYR A 320 -30.46 -2.59 -7.93
CA TYR A 320 -29.19 -2.85 -7.25
C TYR A 320 -29.26 -4.17 -6.50
N ASP A 321 -28.15 -4.90 -6.45
CA ASP A 321 -28.10 -6.23 -5.79
C ASP A 321 -27.99 -6.13 -4.28
N GLY A 322 -27.49 -5.00 -3.75
CA GLY A 322 -27.31 -4.86 -2.32
C GLY A 322 -26.87 -3.47 -1.86
N TYR A 323 -26.55 -3.40 -0.57
CA TYR A 323 -26.08 -2.19 0.09
C TYR A 323 -24.57 -2.22 0.42
N LEU A 324 -23.92 -1.06 0.29
CA LEU A 324 -22.70 -0.76 1.03
C LEU A 324 -23.10 -0.17 2.37
N ALA A 325 -22.81 -0.89 3.45
CA ALA A 325 -23.23 -0.56 4.79
C ALA A 325 -22.11 0.10 5.61
N ILE A 326 -22.50 1.08 6.42
CA ILE A 326 -21.68 1.68 7.49
C ILE A 326 -22.36 1.45 8.86
N GLU A 327 -21.67 1.75 9.96
CA GLU A 327 -22.20 1.58 11.33
C GLU A 327 -23.61 2.19 11.49
N GLY A 328 -23.82 3.39 10.95
CA GLY A 328 -25.09 4.10 11.01
C GLY A 328 -26.26 3.41 10.29
N ASN A 329 -26.02 2.35 9.53
CA ASN A 329 -27.05 1.59 8.80
C ASN A 329 -27.47 0.30 9.50
N LYS A 330 -26.96 0.01 10.70
CA LYS A 330 -27.22 -1.24 11.42
C LYS A 330 -28.72 -1.58 11.50
N GLU A 331 -29.57 -0.60 11.80
CA GLU A 331 -31.02 -0.82 11.92
C GLU A 331 -31.62 -1.31 10.60
N GLN A 332 -31.25 -0.72 9.46
CA GLN A 332 -31.72 -1.13 8.15
C GLN A 332 -31.20 -2.52 7.80
N ILE A 333 -29.89 -2.76 7.95
CA ILE A 333 -29.26 -4.04 7.63
C ILE A 333 -29.81 -5.19 8.48
N ASP A 334 -30.11 -4.96 9.76
CA ASP A 334 -30.66 -5.98 10.65
C ASP A 334 -32.11 -6.36 10.31
N ASN A 335 -32.89 -5.44 9.74
CA ASN A 335 -34.34 -5.59 9.59
C ASN A 335 -34.81 -5.77 8.13
N GLU A 336 -34.08 -5.26 7.15
CA GLU A 336 -34.40 -5.42 5.73
C GLU A 336 -33.86 -6.75 5.19
N ASN A 337 -34.43 -7.22 4.07
CA ASN A 337 -33.98 -8.43 3.38
C ASN A 337 -33.23 -8.12 2.08
N VAL A 338 -32.17 -7.33 2.20
CA VAL A 338 -31.31 -6.90 1.09
C VAL A 338 -29.87 -7.33 1.40
N PRO A 339 -29.14 -7.93 0.43
CA PRO A 339 -27.72 -8.25 0.56
C PRO A 339 -26.89 -7.02 0.93
N PHE A 340 -25.78 -7.21 1.64
CA PHE A 340 -24.92 -6.10 1.99
C PHE A 340 -23.45 -6.48 2.08
N ILE A 341 -22.61 -5.46 1.91
CA ILE A 341 -21.16 -5.52 2.08
C ILE A 341 -20.73 -4.41 3.04
N VAL A 342 -19.59 -4.62 3.70
CA VAL A 342 -18.95 -3.62 4.57
C VAL A 342 -17.54 -3.37 4.04
N HIS A 343 -17.15 -2.11 3.96
CA HIS A 343 -15.82 -1.74 3.49
C HIS A 343 -14.77 -1.80 4.61
N THR A 344 -13.67 -2.51 4.37
CA THR A 344 -12.55 -2.69 5.31
C THR A 344 -11.58 -1.50 5.32
N GLY A 345 -11.21 -0.97 4.14
CA GLY A 345 -10.29 0.16 4.01
C GLY A 345 -8.80 -0.23 3.91
N ARG A 346 -7.92 0.74 4.18
CA ARG A 346 -6.47 0.62 4.01
C ARG A 346 -5.76 0.09 5.25
N LEU A 347 -4.58 -0.52 5.06
CA LEU A 347 -3.77 -1.10 6.14
C LEU A 347 -3.23 -0.04 7.11
N ASP A 348 -2.85 1.14 6.60
CA ASP A 348 -2.46 2.32 7.40
C ASP A 348 -3.59 2.89 8.26
N GLN A 349 -4.84 2.57 7.92
CA GLN A 349 -6.06 2.87 8.69
C GLN A 349 -6.53 1.67 9.54
N HIS A 350 -5.64 0.70 9.78
CA HIS A 350 -5.76 -0.40 10.73
C HIS A 350 -6.78 -1.51 10.40
N VAL A 351 -7.46 -1.47 9.25
CA VAL A 351 -8.36 -2.55 8.75
C VAL A 351 -9.24 -3.15 9.87
N LEU A 352 -10.07 -2.29 10.47
CA LEU A 352 -10.80 -2.58 11.71
C LEU A 352 -12.13 -3.32 11.47
N SER A 353 -12.58 -3.36 10.22
CA SER A 353 -13.85 -3.98 9.83
C SER A 353 -13.60 -5.19 8.92
N GLY A 354 -14.48 -6.19 9.01
CA GLY A 354 -14.47 -7.37 8.15
C GLY A 354 -15.84 -8.03 8.09
N MET A 355 -15.90 -9.18 7.45
CA MET A 355 -17.14 -9.95 7.30
C MET A 355 -16.89 -11.42 7.64
N VAL A 356 -17.91 -12.10 8.17
CA VAL A 356 -17.90 -13.54 8.41
C VAL A 356 -19.00 -14.19 7.59
N LEU A 357 -18.62 -15.11 6.70
CA LEU A 357 -19.52 -15.87 5.83
C LEU A 357 -19.83 -17.24 6.44
N PHE A 358 -21.04 -17.72 6.19
CA PHE A 358 -21.55 -19.01 6.66
C PHE A 358 -21.74 -19.97 5.48
N ILE A 359 -20.70 -20.76 5.21
CA ILE A 359 -20.65 -21.76 4.12
C ILE A 359 -21.08 -23.12 4.64
N GLU A 360 -21.91 -23.88 3.93
CA GLU A 360 -22.39 -25.17 4.48
C GLU A 360 -21.23 -26.16 4.63
N LYS A 361 -21.24 -26.97 5.70
CA LYS A 361 -20.21 -27.98 5.89
C LYS A 361 -20.27 -29.01 4.76
N GLY A 362 -19.15 -29.16 4.05
CA GLY A 362 -19.03 -30.04 2.89
C GLY A 362 -18.84 -29.24 1.60
N GLU A 363 -19.25 -27.97 1.59
CA GLU A 363 -18.93 -27.03 0.52
C GLU A 363 -17.51 -26.47 0.72
N LEU A 364 -16.85 -26.14 -0.40
CA LEU A 364 -15.55 -25.48 -0.42
C LEU A 364 -15.78 -23.97 -0.47
N LEU A 365 -14.95 -23.22 0.25
CA LEU A 365 -14.86 -21.79 0.02
C LEU A 365 -14.19 -21.56 -1.35
N THR A 366 -14.98 -21.04 -2.28
CA THR A 366 -14.62 -20.62 -3.63
C THR A 366 -15.10 -19.19 -3.83
N ARG A 367 -14.65 -18.53 -4.91
CA ARG A 367 -15.14 -17.20 -5.29
C ARG A 367 -16.67 -17.21 -5.46
N GLU A 368 -17.21 -18.25 -6.08
CA GLU A 368 -18.64 -18.43 -6.32
C GLU A 368 -19.40 -18.57 -5.00
N SER A 369 -19.01 -19.53 -4.14
CA SER A 369 -19.68 -19.75 -2.85
C SER A 369 -19.56 -18.54 -1.91
N MET A 370 -18.49 -17.74 -2.04
CA MET A 370 -18.30 -16.50 -1.30
C MET A 370 -19.37 -15.47 -1.68
N TRP A 371 -19.56 -15.24 -2.98
CA TRP A 371 -20.59 -14.32 -3.48
C TRP A 371 -22.00 -14.84 -3.23
N GLU A 372 -22.25 -16.14 -3.42
CA GLU A 372 -23.54 -16.76 -3.06
C GLU A 372 -23.88 -16.53 -1.59
N ALA A 373 -22.91 -16.70 -0.67
CA ALA A 373 -23.15 -16.43 0.74
C ALA A 373 -23.54 -14.97 1.00
N ILE A 374 -22.87 -14.00 0.37
CA ILE A 374 -23.18 -12.56 0.51
C ILE A 374 -24.59 -12.26 -0.03
N LEU A 375 -24.93 -12.79 -1.21
CA LEU A 375 -26.22 -12.52 -1.87
C LEU A 375 -27.39 -13.25 -1.21
N ASP A 376 -27.13 -14.39 -0.58
CA ASP A 376 -28.11 -15.14 0.21
C ASP A 376 -28.33 -14.56 1.62
N ARG A 377 -27.58 -13.51 1.99
CA ARG A 377 -27.57 -12.97 3.35
C ARG A 377 -27.12 -14.02 4.38
N ARG A 378 -26.06 -14.77 4.06
CA ARG A 378 -25.38 -15.71 4.95
C ARG A 378 -24.07 -15.11 5.46
N GLU A 379 -24.11 -13.84 5.82
CA GLU A 379 -22.97 -13.06 6.31
C GLU A 379 -23.31 -12.22 7.55
N VAL A 380 -22.25 -11.87 8.28
CA VAL A 380 -22.28 -10.88 9.36
C VAL A 380 -21.17 -9.87 9.11
N GLY A 381 -21.50 -8.59 9.05
CA GLY A 381 -20.52 -7.51 9.08
C GLY A 381 -20.05 -7.28 10.51
N VAL A 382 -18.73 -7.29 10.71
CA VAL A 382 -18.06 -7.05 12.00
C VAL A 382 -17.27 -5.76 11.88
N LEU A 383 -17.67 -4.74 12.63
CA LEU A 383 -17.03 -3.43 12.66
C LEU A 383 -16.10 -3.30 13.87
N GLU A 384 -15.39 -2.17 13.93
CA GLU A 384 -14.60 -1.77 15.07
C GLU A 384 -15.34 -1.99 16.40
N GLN A 385 -14.59 -2.39 17.44
CA GLN A 385 -15.12 -2.67 18.78
C GLN A 385 -16.11 -3.85 18.83
N GLY A 386 -16.11 -4.71 17.81
CA GLY A 386 -16.95 -5.91 17.74
C GLY A 386 -18.43 -5.62 17.53
N LYS A 387 -18.78 -4.44 17.00
CA LYS A 387 -20.15 -4.13 16.61
C LYS A 387 -20.51 -4.99 15.40
N MET A 388 -21.68 -5.62 15.42
CA MET A 388 -22.10 -6.55 14.37
C MET A 388 -23.41 -6.13 13.73
N MET A 389 -23.56 -6.34 12.43
CA MET A 389 -24.82 -6.16 11.69
C MET A 389 -25.06 -7.33 10.73
N GLY A 390 -26.33 -7.60 10.44
CA GLY A 390 -26.73 -8.66 9.52
C GLY A 390 -27.92 -9.47 10.06
N PRO A 391 -28.32 -10.53 9.35
CA PRO A 391 -29.49 -11.32 9.71
C PRO A 391 -29.39 -11.88 11.13
N ALA A 392 -30.47 -11.73 11.89
CA ALA A 392 -30.50 -12.05 13.32
C ALA A 392 -30.05 -13.49 13.64
N LEU A 393 -30.33 -14.45 12.76
CA LEU A 393 -29.92 -15.86 12.93
C LEU A 393 -28.40 -15.99 13.05
N TYR A 394 -27.65 -15.43 12.09
CA TYR A 394 -26.19 -15.52 12.02
C TYR A 394 -25.54 -14.52 12.98
N ARG A 395 -26.04 -13.28 13.01
CA ARG A 395 -25.51 -12.19 13.85
C ARG A 395 -25.60 -12.53 15.34
N ASN A 396 -26.73 -13.06 15.82
CA ASN A 396 -26.87 -13.41 17.24
C ASN A 396 -25.98 -14.60 17.62
N ALA A 397 -25.73 -15.54 16.71
CA ALA A 397 -24.77 -16.62 16.93
C ALA A 397 -23.35 -16.05 17.11
N MET A 398 -22.92 -15.12 16.25
CA MET A 398 -21.62 -14.46 16.41
C MET A 398 -21.51 -13.63 17.69
N GLN A 399 -22.59 -12.93 18.08
CA GLN A 399 -22.64 -12.19 19.35
C GLN A 399 -22.53 -13.13 20.55
N MET A 400 -23.20 -14.29 20.53
CA MET A 400 -23.07 -15.32 21.57
C MET A 400 -21.63 -15.84 21.66
N LEU A 401 -20.96 -16.06 20.53
CA LEU A 401 -19.57 -16.51 20.49
C LEU A 401 -18.58 -15.41 20.93
N LEU A 402 -18.86 -14.13 20.67
CA LEU A 402 -18.04 -13.03 21.19
C LEU A 402 -18.15 -12.90 22.72
N LEU A 403 -19.33 -13.17 23.29
CA LEU A 403 -19.53 -13.21 24.76
C LEU A 403 -18.73 -14.33 25.43
N ASP A 404 -18.45 -15.43 24.71
CA ASP A 404 -17.60 -16.55 25.14
C ASP A 404 -16.51 -16.83 24.09
N ARG A 405 -15.48 -15.98 24.11
CA ARG A 405 -14.41 -15.92 23.10
C ARG A 405 -13.72 -17.25 22.82
N ILE A 406 -13.68 -18.18 23.78
CA ILE A 406 -12.77 -19.34 23.76
C ILE A 406 -12.98 -20.16 22.49
N PHE A 407 -14.24 -20.34 22.08
CA PHE A 407 -14.54 -21.03 20.83
C PHE A 407 -13.91 -20.33 19.62
N LEU A 408 -14.03 -19.00 19.53
CA LEU A 408 -13.52 -18.22 18.40
C LEU A 408 -11.99 -18.23 18.36
N GLU A 409 -11.34 -18.19 19.51
CA GLU A 409 -9.88 -18.24 19.62
C GLU A 409 -9.33 -19.59 19.18
N GLU A 410 -9.98 -20.68 19.58
CA GLU A 410 -9.63 -22.02 19.10
C GLU A 410 -9.96 -22.20 17.61
N TYR A 411 -11.06 -21.62 17.13
CA TYR A 411 -11.56 -21.77 15.77
C TYR A 411 -10.72 -20.98 14.75
N PHE A 412 -10.40 -19.71 15.03
CA PHE A 412 -9.57 -18.85 14.18
C PHE A 412 -8.07 -18.92 14.51
N GLY A 413 -7.70 -19.69 15.54
CA GLY A 413 -6.32 -19.87 15.97
C GLY A 413 -5.69 -18.58 16.47
N ASP A 414 -6.39 -17.84 17.33
CA ASP A 414 -5.94 -16.54 17.86
C ASP A 414 -4.79 -16.69 18.89
N HIS A 415 -4.67 -17.88 19.47
CA HIS A 415 -3.60 -18.20 20.41
C HIS A 415 -2.22 -18.33 19.78
N ILE A 416 -2.14 -18.47 18.45
CA ILE A 416 -0.88 -18.55 17.70
C ILE A 416 -0.80 -17.38 16.73
N ASP A 417 0.19 -16.51 16.96
CA ASP A 417 0.61 -15.51 15.98
C ASP A 417 1.67 -16.13 15.06
N LEU A 418 1.52 -15.89 13.77
CA LEU A 418 2.50 -16.28 12.74
C LEU A 418 2.76 -15.06 11.85
N LYS A 419 3.95 -14.48 12.00
CA LYS A 419 4.42 -13.35 11.19
C LYS A 419 5.60 -13.77 10.35
N ALA A 420 5.62 -13.35 9.10
CA ALA A 420 6.71 -13.60 8.17
C ALA A 420 7.13 -12.30 7.49
N VAL A 421 8.43 -12.03 7.45
CA VAL A 421 9.03 -10.85 6.80
C VAL A 421 10.24 -11.31 5.99
N VAL A 422 10.41 -10.79 4.78
CA VAL A 422 11.59 -11.08 3.96
C VAL A 422 12.62 -9.97 4.12
N ASN A 423 13.79 -10.31 4.66
CA ASN A 423 14.92 -9.42 4.81
C ASN A 423 16.04 -9.85 3.85
N GLY A 424 16.19 -9.13 2.72
CA GLY A 424 17.09 -9.57 1.65
C GLY A 424 16.57 -10.87 1.02
N TYR A 425 17.34 -11.95 1.11
CA TYR A 425 16.95 -13.31 0.70
C TYR A 425 16.79 -14.24 1.90
N ASP A 426 16.37 -13.73 3.06
CA ASP A 426 16.05 -14.54 4.23
C ASP A 426 14.62 -14.26 4.67
N VAL A 427 13.84 -15.32 4.89
CA VAL A 427 12.50 -15.21 5.49
C VAL A 427 12.66 -15.35 6.99
N GLU A 428 12.39 -14.26 7.71
CA GLU A 428 12.29 -14.27 9.15
C GLU A 428 10.84 -14.60 9.54
N VAL A 429 10.65 -15.69 10.27
CA VAL A 429 9.36 -16.14 10.76
C VAL A 429 9.32 -16.03 12.28
N THR A 430 8.44 -15.17 12.80
CA THR A 430 8.15 -15.08 14.23
C THR A 430 6.86 -15.81 14.55
N ILE A 431 6.94 -16.76 15.48
CA ILE A 431 5.78 -17.52 15.96
C ILE A 431 5.63 -17.28 17.44
N SER A 432 4.44 -16.86 17.86
CA SER A 432 4.14 -16.59 19.26
C SER A 432 2.96 -17.43 19.71
N ASN A 433 3.11 -18.08 20.87
CA ASN A 433 2.06 -18.82 21.54
C ASN A 433 1.58 -18.04 22.76
N PHE A 434 0.33 -17.58 22.72
CA PHE A 434 -0.31 -16.85 23.80
C PHE A 434 -1.13 -17.73 24.74
N SER A 435 -1.25 -19.04 24.46
CA SER A 435 -2.03 -19.95 25.29
C SER A 435 -1.28 -20.44 26.53
N GLU A 436 -2.05 -21.01 27.45
CA GLU A 436 -1.56 -21.74 28.64
C GLU A 436 -1.14 -23.19 28.33
N ARG A 437 -1.09 -23.58 27.05
CA ARG A 437 -0.64 -24.91 26.62
C ARG A 437 0.54 -24.78 25.67
N ALA A 438 1.51 -25.68 25.78
CA ALA A 438 2.59 -25.73 24.81
C ALA A 438 2.04 -26.22 23.46
N ALA A 439 2.59 -25.71 22.36
CA ALA A 439 2.28 -26.12 21.00
C ALA A 439 3.51 -26.77 20.36
N TYR A 440 3.30 -27.89 19.68
CA TYR A 440 4.36 -28.66 19.03
C TYR A 440 3.97 -28.89 17.57
N GLY A 441 4.92 -28.68 16.67
CA GLY A 441 4.63 -28.74 15.24
C GLY A 441 5.84 -28.51 14.37
N ASP A 442 5.58 -28.26 13.09
CA ASP A 442 6.59 -27.87 12.12
C ASP A 442 6.19 -26.58 11.41
N VAL A 443 7.20 -25.82 11.03
CA VAL A 443 7.07 -24.63 10.21
C VAL A 443 7.57 -24.98 8.83
N GLU A 444 6.70 -24.87 7.84
CA GLU A 444 6.94 -25.23 6.45
C GLU A 444 6.78 -24.02 5.53
N LEU A 445 7.66 -23.90 4.54
CA LEU A 445 7.56 -22.93 3.45
C LEU A 445 6.98 -23.57 2.19
N SER A 446 5.98 -22.92 1.60
CA SER A 446 5.58 -23.15 0.22
C SER A 446 6.14 -22.01 -0.64
N LEU A 447 6.95 -22.37 -1.63
CA LEU A 447 7.71 -21.44 -2.47
C LEU A 447 7.25 -21.54 -3.93
N PRO A 448 7.24 -20.41 -4.67
CA PRO A 448 6.84 -20.35 -6.06
C PRO A 448 7.93 -20.94 -6.95
N ALA A 449 7.59 -21.17 -8.23
CA ALA A 449 8.56 -21.62 -9.21
C ALA A 449 9.74 -20.64 -9.30
N GLY A 450 10.97 -21.15 -9.27
CA GLY A 450 12.19 -20.32 -9.34
C GLY A 450 12.77 -19.88 -7.99
N ILE A 451 12.13 -20.18 -6.86
CA ILE A 451 12.74 -19.97 -5.52
C ILE A 451 12.96 -21.31 -4.83
N THR A 452 14.13 -21.47 -4.20
CA THR A 452 14.45 -22.62 -3.36
C THR A 452 14.93 -22.18 -1.99
N ALA A 453 14.89 -23.07 -0.99
CA ALA A 453 15.47 -22.86 0.33
C ALA A 453 16.27 -24.11 0.74
N ASP A 454 17.32 -23.93 1.54
CA ASP A 454 18.15 -25.07 2.00
C ASP A 454 17.40 -26.02 2.94
N HIS A 455 16.53 -25.45 3.76
CA HIS A 455 15.58 -26.17 4.60
C HIS A 455 14.23 -25.47 4.46
N ALA A 456 13.22 -26.19 3.98
CA ALA A 456 11.86 -25.66 3.87
C ALA A 456 10.99 -26.01 5.08
N VAL A 457 11.44 -26.92 5.95
CA VAL A 457 10.69 -27.41 7.11
C VAL A 457 11.56 -27.40 8.37
N ILE A 458 11.10 -26.77 9.44
CA ILE A 458 11.79 -26.71 10.74
C ILE A 458 10.83 -27.12 11.86
N PRO A 459 11.15 -28.14 12.68
CA PRO A 459 10.34 -28.49 13.84
C PRO A 459 10.42 -27.40 14.92
N VAL A 460 9.28 -27.12 15.56
CA VAL A 460 9.13 -26.10 16.58
C VAL A 460 8.44 -26.66 17.82
N ASP A 461 9.07 -26.39 18.96
CA ASP A 461 8.48 -26.48 20.29
C ASP A 461 8.25 -25.06 20.80
N LEU A 462 6.98 -24.72 21.07
CA LEU A 462 6.53 -23.43 21.58
C LEU A 462 5.93 -23.61 22.97
N PRO A 463 6.72 -23.37 24.03
CA PRO A 463 6.21 -23.32 25.41
C PRO A 463 5.06 -22.32 25.58
N THR A 464 4.36 -22.41 26.71
CA THR A 464 3.28 -21.47 27.06
C THR A 464 3.79 -20.03 27.08
N LYS A 465 2.99 -19.09 26.57
CA LYS A 465 3.31 -17.64 26.58
C LYS A 465 4.70 -17.29 26.05
N SER A 466 5.13 -17.96 24.98
CA SER A 466 6.49 -17.83 24.43
C SER A 466 6.48 -17.42 22.96
N SER A 467 7.64 -16.99 22.46
CA SER A 467 7.83 -16.67 21.05
C SER A 467 9.16 -17.23 20.56
N LYS A 468 9.20 -17.64 19.29
CA LYS A 468 10.40 -18.15 18.62
C LYS A 468 10.55 -17.45 17.27
N VAL A 469 11.78 -17.13 16.91
CA VAL A 469 12.15 -16.60 15.60
C VAL A 469 12.92 -17.69 14.84
N LEU A 470 12.56 -17.90 13.58
CA LEU A 470 13.21 -18.82 12.65
C LEU A 470 13.65 -18.06 11.41
N HIS A 471 14.70 -18.56 10.77
CA HIS A 471 15.27 -17.98 9.56
C HIS A 471 15.34 -19.04 8.46
N PHE A 472 14.93 -18.65 7.26
CA PHE A 472 14.93 -19.49 6.07
C PHE A 472 15.63 -18.78 4.92
N PRO A 473 16.93 -19.09 4.68
CA PRO A 473 17.65 -18.54 3.55
C PRO A 473 17.06 -19.04 2.22
N LEU A 474 16.68 -18.09 1.38
CA LEU A 474 16.15 -18.28 0.04
C LEU A 474 17.26 -18.19 -1.00
N LYS A 475 17.06 -18.91 -2.11
CA LYS A 475 17.92 -18.95 -3.29
C LYS A 475 17.04 -18.70 -4.51
N PRO A 476 16.89 -17.43 -4.93
CA PRO A 476 16.16 -17.10 -6.15
C PRO A 476 16.95 -17.52 -7.40
N GLY A 477 16.24 -18.06 -8.38
CA GLY A 477 16.70 -18.29 -9.74
C GLY A 477 16.37 -17.13 -10.67
N LYS A 478 16.78 -17.24 -11.94
CA LYS A 478 16.50 -16.20 -12.95
C LYS A 478 15.00 -16.06 -13.22
N GLU A 479 14.23 -17.14 -13.05
CA GLU A 479 12.79 -17.17 -13.25
C GLU A 479 12.04 -16.35 -12.19
N ALA A 480 12.68 -16.03 -11.05
CA ALA A 480 12.09 -15.22 -9.99
C ALA A 480 12.32 -13.70 -10.18
N THR A 481 13.21 -13.30 -11.11
CA THR A 481 13.53 -11.87 -11.35
C THR A 481 12.50 -11.21 -12.26
N ASP A 482 12.28 -9.89 -12.11
CA ASP A 482 11.18 -9.16 -12.77
C ASP A 482 9.78 -9.65 -12.34
N HIS A 483 9.69 -10.25 -11.15
CA HIS A 483 8.48 -10.84 -10.63
C HIS A 483 8.33 -10.57 -9.12
N THR A 484 7.08 -10.41 -8.71
CA THR A 484 6.68 -10.49 -7.31
C THR A 484 6.51 -11.96 -6.93
N ASN A 485 7.24 -12.41 -5.91
CA ASN A 485 7.22 -13.81 -5.51
C ASN A 485 6.54 -13.98 -4.13
N PRO A 486 5.37 -14.64 -4.05
CA PRO A 486 4.74 -14.98 -2.76
C PRO A 486 5.58 -16.00 -2.01
N VAL A 487 5.66 -15.91 -0.68
CA VAL A 487 6.28 -16.92 0.18
C VAL A 487 5.29 -17.28 1.27
N ALA A 488 4.63 -18.44 1.14
CA ALA A 488 3.68 -18.90 2.15
C ALA A 488 4.41 -19.64 3.26
N VAL A 489 4.02 -19.32 4.49
CA VAL A 489 4.56 -19.94 5.69
C VAL A 489 3.41 -20.64 6.42
N HIS A 490 3.62 -21.91 6.75
CA HIS A 490 2.65 -22.77 7.41
C HIS A 490 3.21 -23.22 8.74
N PHE A 491 2.45 -23.11 9.82
CA PHE A 491 2.71 -23.78 11.08
C PHE A 491 1.70 -24.90 11.27
N ASN A 492 2.16 -26.14 11.12
CA ASN A 492 1.36 -27.35 11.24
C ASN A 492 1.43 -27.88 12.67
N MET A 493 0.28 -27.94 13.37
CA MET A 493 0.17 -28.43 14.75
C MET A 493 -1.13 -29.24 14.93
N ASP A 494 -1.05 -30.41 15.56
CA ASP A 494 -2.22 -31.23 15.93
C ASP A 494 -3.27 -31.42 14.82
N GLY A 495 -2.82 -31.59 13.56
CA GLY A 495 -3.69 -31.75 12.39
C GLY A 495 -4.39 -30.46 11.93
N ARG A 496 -3.95 -29.30 12.44
CA ARG A 496 -4.36 -27.95 12.03
C ARG A 496 -3.18 -27.21 11.44
N THR A 497 -3.46 -26.23 10.59
CA THR A 497 -2.43 -25.37 9.98
C THR A 497 -2.80 -23.91 10.19
N LYS A 498 -1.89 -23.13 10.79
CA LYS A 498 -1.93 -21.66 10.74
C LYS A 498 -1.03 -21.22 9.61
N SER A 499 -1.48 -20.30 8.76
CA SER A 499 -0.69 -19.85 7.62
C SER A 499 -0.57 -18.33 7.61
N THR A 500 0.50 -17.83 7.00
CA THR A 500 0.69 -16.42 6.67
C THR A 500 1.45 -16.31 5.35
N LEU A 501 1.62 -15.09 4.87
CA LEU A 501 2.27 -14.80 3.60
C LEU A 501 3.29 -13.67 3.77
N ALA A 502 4.43 -13.82 3.11
CA ALA A 502 5.42 -12.76 2.91
C ALA A 502 5.70 -12.58 1.42
N ILE A 503 6.42 -11.51 1.07
CA ILE A 503 6.73 -11.14 -0.31
C ILE A 503 8.24 -11.08 -0.51
N LEU A 504 8.74 -11.78 -1.53
CA LEU A 504 10.06 -11.52 -2.12
C LEU A 504 9.86 -10.85 -3.49
N ASP A 505 9.84 -9.53 -3.49
CA ASP A 505 9.82 -8.76 -4.73
C ASP A 505 11.23 -8.61 -5.30
N LEU A 506 11.43 -8.99 -6.58
CA LEU A 506 12.73 -8.97 -7.24
C LEU A 506 12.68 -8.13 -8.52
N PRO A 507 13.60 -7.16 -8.70
CA PRO A 507 13.68 -6.38 -9.92
C PRO A 507 14.17 -7.23 -11.09
N GLN A 508 14.14 -6.65 -12.29
CA GLN A 508 14.92 -7.15 -13.42
C GLN A 508 16.39 -7.31 -13.03
N ALA A 509 16.97 -8.46 -13.35
CA ALA A 509 18.40 -8.70 -13.19
C ALA A 509 19.24 -7.72 -14.04
N LEU A 510 18.72 -7.27 -15.18
CA LEU A 510 19.32 -6.28 -16.07
C LEU A 510 18.35 -5.12 -16.26
N SER A 511 18.64 -3.97 -15.64
CA SER A 511 17.87 -2.74 -15.82
C SER A 511 18.63 -1.78 -16.74
N VAL A 512 17.94 -1.29 -17.77
CA VAL A 512 18.48 -0.35 -18.78
C VAL A 512 17.39 0.59 -19.25
N HIS A 513 17.75 1.72 -19.87
CA HIS A 513 16.78 2.46 -20.69
C HIS A 513 16.34 1.57 -21.85
N ARG A 514 15.06 1.14 -21.83
CA ARG A 514 14.48 0.27 -22.87
C ARG A 514 14.43 0.93 -24.24
N LEU A 515 14.33 2.26 -24.24
CA LEU A 515 14.43 3.12 -25.40
C LEU A 515 15.47 4.21 -25.15
N LEU A 516 16.45 4.37 -26.04
CA LEU A 516 17.52 5.36 -25.90
C LEU A 516 17.85 6.05 -27.23
N TYR A 517 18.28 7.31 -27.17
CA TYR A 517 18.83 8.05 -28.30
C TYR A 517 20.18 8.69 -27.94
N GLY A 518 21.02 8.92 -28.93
CA GLY A 518 22.31 9.58 -28.74
C GLY A 518 22.91 10.03 -30.06
N HIS A 519 24.06 10.71 -30.03
CA HIS A 519 24.77 11.13 -31.24
C HIS A 519 26.07 10.35 -31.41
N ALA A 520 26.42 10.07 -32.66
CA ALA A 520 27.71 9.50 -33.03
C ALA A 520 28.86 10.48 -32.71
N PRO A 521 30.09 10.00 -32.42
CA PRO A 521 30.51 8.60 -32.51
C PRO A 521 30.37 7.81 -31.20
N GLU A 522 29.94 8.41 -30.08
CA GLU A 522 29.91 7.75 -28.77
C GLU A 522 28.57 7.97 -28.07
N VAL A 523 27.93 6.89 -27.61
CA VAL A 523 26.71 6.93 -26.80
C VAL A 523 26.96 6.36 -25.41
N SER A 524 26.59 7.12 -24.38
CA SER A 524 26.56 6.67 -22.99
C SER A 524 25.37 5.75 -22.74
N TYR A 525 25.64 4.51 -22.33
CA TYR A 525 24.66 3.46 -22.12
C TYR A 525 24.76 2.91 -20.68
N PRO A 526 23.96 3.42 -19.74
CA PRO A 526 23.94 2.92 -18.37
C PRO A 526 23.25 1.56 -18.28
N VAL A 527 23.75 0.70 -17.41
CA VAL A 527 23.21 -0.63 -17.12
C VAL A 527 23.30 -0.86 -15.62
N THR A 528 22.21 -1.30 -15.00
CA THR A 528 22.21 -1.74 -13.61
C THR A 528 22.02 -3.23 -13.54
N ILE A 529 22.87 -3.90 -12.77
CA ILE A 529 22.82 -5.35 -12.60
C ILE A 529 22.41 -5.68 -11.17
N HIS A 530 21.27 -6.35 -10.99
CA HIS A 530 20.87 -6.92 -9.72
C HIS A 530 21.39 -8.34 -9.60
N ASN A 531 22.18 -8.61 -8.56
CA ASN A 531 22.79 -9.93 -8.37
C ASN A 531 21.92 -10.83 -7.50
N PHE A 532 21.23 -11.75 -8.14
CA PHE A 532 20.45 -12.81 -7.49
C PHE A 532 21.24 -14.10 -7.24
N THR A 533 22.53 -14.14 -7.61
CA THR A 533 23.37 -15.35 -7.54
C THR A 533 24.40 -15.27 -6.42
N ASP A 534 25.02 -16.40 -6.09
CA ASP A 534 26.13 -16.50 -5.13
C ASP A 534 27.48 -16.00 -5.68
N LYS A 535 27.55 -15.60 -6.95
CA LYS A 535 28.75 -15.08 -7.59
C LYS A 535 28.99 -13.64 -7.15
N SER A 536 30.16 -13.34 -6.60
CA SER A 536 30.55 -11.97 -6.26
C SER A 536 31.15 -11.17 -7.42
N SER A 537 31.54 -11.86 -8.51
CA SER A 537 32.13 -11.26 -9.72
C SER A 537 31.70 -12.02 -10.96
N PHE A 538 31.32 -11.30 -12.02
CA PHE A 538 30.85 -11.89 -13.27
C PHE A 538 30.95 -10.89 -14.46
N PRO A 539 31.10 -11.38 -15.70
CA PRO A 539 31.11 -10.50 -16.87
C PRO A 539 29.71 -9.98 -17.20
N VAL A 540 29.67 -8.75 -17.69
CA VAL A 540 28.51 -8.11 -18.31
C VAL A 540 28.87 -7.80 -19.75
N ASP A 541 28.29 -8.55 -20.66
CA ASP A 541 28.54 -8.41 -22.09
C ASP A 541 27.48 -7.50 -22.73
N VAL A 542 27.93 -6.54 -23.54
CA VAL A 542 27.07 -5.64 -24.30
C VAL A 542 27.39 -5.79 -25.78
N GLN A 543 26.36 -6.10 -26.57
CA GLN A 543 26.44 -6.28 -28.01
C GLN A 543 25.42 -5.37 -28.70
N VAL A 544 25.90 -4.52 -29.61
CA VAL A 544 25.04 -3.69 -30.46
C VAL A 544 24.90 -4.36 -31.82
N VAL A 545 23.66 -4.55 -32.26
CA VAL A 545 23.32 -5.13 -33.56
C VAL A 545 22.46 -4.17 -34.37
N ASP A 546 22.52 -4.32 -35.68
CA ASP A 546 21.68 -3.59 -36.64
C ASP A 546 20.19 -3.89 -36.40
N ALA A 547 19.32 -2.87 -36.38
CA ALA A 547 17.90 -3.05 -36.07
C ALA A 547 17.14 -3.81 -37.16
N GLU A 548 17.54 -3.69 -38.44
CA GLU A 548 16.92 -4.41 -39.55
C GLU A 548 17.50 -5.81 -39.73
N ASN A 549 18.74 -6.03 -39.27
CA ASN A 549 19.41 -7.31 -39.33
C ASN A 549 20.18 -7.62 -38.03
N GLU A 550 19.47 -8.18 -37.04
CA GLU A 550 20.06 -8.52 -35.73
C GLU A 550 21.24 -9.51 -35.77
N ARG A 551 21.53 -10.15 -36.91
CA ARG A 551 22.73 -11.01 -37.08
C ARG A 551 23.99 -10.19 -37.33
N LYS A 552 23.86 -8.95 -37.81
CA LYS A 552 24.95 -8.04 -38.09
C LYS A 552 25.34 -7.31 -36.80
N VAL A 553 26.45 -7.74 -36.22
CA VAL A 553 27.05 -7.12 -35.05
C VAL A 553 27.81 -5.87 -35.45
N ILE A 554 27.53 -4.76 -34.78
CA ILE A 554 28.16 -3.46 -35.04
C ILE A 554 29.24 -3.17 -34.00
N TYR A 555 28.94 -3.46 -32.73
CA TYR A 555 29.84 -3.19 -31.61
C TYR A 555 29.71 -4.28 -30.54
N LYS A 556 30.80 -4.57 -29.83
CA LYS A 556 30.84 -5.48 -28.69
C LYS A 556 31.79 -4.94 -27.64
N THR A 557 31.40 -5.07 -26.39
CA THR A 557 32.25 -4.77 -25.24
C THR A 557 31.83 -5.63 -24.06
N SER A 558 32.71 -5.75 -23.07
CA SER A 558 32.47 -6.50 -21.84
C SER A 558 33.16 -5.80 -20.69
N GLN A 559 32.49 -5.72 -19.54
CA GLN A 559 33.06 -5.23 -18.29
C GLN A 559 32.78 -6.25 -17.19
N ASN A 560 33.69 -6.38 -16.23
CA ASN A 560 33.46 -7.21 -15.05
C ASN A 560 32.64 -6.40 -14.03
N CYS A 561 31.58 -7.01 -13.50
CA CYS A 561 30.77 -6.45 -12.42
C CYS A 561 31.13 -7.17 -11.11
N GLU A 562 31.33 -6.39 -10.04
CA GLU A 562 31.56 -6.88 -8.70
C GLU A 562 30.46 -6.33 -7.79
N THR A 563 29.56 -7.20 -7.33
CA THR A 563 28.49 -6.82 -6.42
C THR A 563 28.06 -8.03 -5.59
N PRO A 564 27.84 -7.87 -4.27
CA PRO A 564 27.32 -8.94 -3.41
C PRO A 564 25.98 -9.54 -3.88
N ILE A 565 25.64 -10.71 -3.36
CA ILE A 565 24.31 -11.29 -3.53
C ILE A 565 23.25 -10.39 -2.88
N GLY A 566 22.09 -10.25 -3.53
CA GLY A 566 20.98 -9.45 -3.03
C GLY A 566 21.17 -7.94 -3.17
N THR A 567 22.27 -7.50 -3.80
CA THR A 567 22.56 -6.10 -4.09
C THR A 567 22.71 -5.87 -5.59
N PHE A 568 22.82 -4.59 -5.99
CA PHE A 568 22.97 -4.21 -7.38
C PHE A 568 24.18 -3.29 -7.58
N GLN A 569 24.58 -3.12 -8.84
CA GLN A 569 25.65 -2.21 -9.24
C GLN A 569 25.27 -1.50 -10.54
N ASP A 570 25.42 -0.17 -10.54
CA ASP A 570 25.30 0.66 -11.74
C ASP A 570 26.62 0.65 -12.52
N MET A 571 26.55 0.43 -13.83
CA MET A 571 27.67 0.39 -14.75
C MET A 571 27.40 1.34 -15.92
N LEU A 572 28.47 1.89 -16.51
CA LEU A 572 28.39 2.75 -17.69
C LEU A 572 29.21 2.18 -18.83
N PHE A 573 28.56 1.97 -19.97
CA PHE A 573 29.21 1.58 -21.22
C PHE A 573 29.26 2.75 -22.19
N LYS A 574 30.42 2.95 -22.81
CA LYS A 574 30.61 3.90 -23.92
C LYS A 574 30.57 3.11 -25.23
N LEU A 575 29.49 3.29 -25.98
CA LEU A 575 29.26 2.57 -27.24
C LEU A 575 29.75 3.42 -28.41
N VAL A 576 30.79 2.97 -29.10
CA VAL A 576 31.33 3.67 -30.27
C VAL A 576 30.56 3.23 -31.51
N LEU A 577 29.64 4.06 -31.98
CA LEU A 577 28.67 3.71 -33.02
C LEU A 577 28.56 4.82 -34.09
N PRO A 578 28.44 4.45 -35.39
CA PRO A 578 28.00 5.41 -36.39
C PRO A 578 26.51 5.72 -36.23
N ALA A 579 26.04 6.80 -36.87
CA ALA A 579 24.62 7.11 -36.93
C ALA A 579 23.84 5.94 -37.58
N GLY A 580 22.69 5.59 -37.03
CA GLY A 580 21.87 4.46 -37.45
C GLY A 580 20.95 3.94 -36.35
N ASN A 581 20.21 2.88 -36.69
CA ASN A 581 19.18 2.27 -35.86
C ASN A 581 19.65 0.90 -35.37
N TYR A 582 19.58 0.66 -34.06
CA TYR A 582 20.18 -0.52 -33.44
C TYR A 582 19.29 -1.17 -32.37
N ARG A 583 19.63 -2.41 -32.05
CA ARG A 583 19.24 -3.11 -30.82
C ARG A 583 20.48 -3.35 -29.96
N VAL A 584 20.37 -3.15 -28.66
CA VAL A 584 21.44 -3.45 -27.71
C VAL A 584 21.06 -4.70 -26.93
N LYS A 585 21.90 -5.74 -27.00
CA LYS A 585 21.77 -6.97 -26.24
C LYS A 585 22.73 -6.92 -25.07
N ILE A 586 22.23 -7.15 -23.87
CA ILE A 586 22.99 -7.18 -22.63
C ILE A 586 22.84 -8.57 -22.04
N SER A 587 23.93 -9.19 -21.61
CA SER A 587 23.87 -10.47 -20.91
C SER A 587 24.78 -10.49 -19.69
N ALA A 588 24.22 -10.92 -18.57
CA ALA A 588 24.96 -11.22 -17.33
C ALA A 588 24.17 -12.29 -16.55
N LEU A 589 24.82 -13.01 -15.63
CA LEU A 589 24.13 -13.94 -14.71
C LEU A 589 23.19 -14.99 -15.35
N GLY A 590 23.37 -15.29 -16.64
CA GLY A 590 22.51 -16.24 -17.38
C GLY A 590 21.17 -15.65 -17.86
N VAL A 591 21.00 -14.34 -17.78
CA VAL A 591 19.89 -13.57 -18.36
C VAL A 591 20.36 -12.72 -19.54
N GLU A 592 19.47 -12.48 -20.51
CA GLU A 592 19.69 -11.56 -21.63
C GLU A 592 18.54 -10.55 -21.67
N TYR A 593 18.85 -9.28 -21.94
CA TYR A 593 17.87 -8.24 -22.20
C TYR A 593 18.19 -7.53 -23.52
N LYS A 594 17.15 -7.08 -24.23
CA LYS A 594 17.27 -6.33 -25.48
C LYS A 594 16.56 -4.98 -25.39
N SER A 595 17.27 -3.91 -25.69
CA SER A 595 16.71 -2.55 -25.77
C SER A 595 16.82 -1.95 -27.18
N GLN A 596 16.13 -0.85 -27.40
CA GLN A 596 16.13 -0.06 -28.62
C GLN A 596 17.08 1.14 -28.51
N LEU A 597 17.92 1.36 -29.52
CA LEU A 597 18.85 2.50 -29.57
C LEU A 597 18.83 3.17 -30.94
N GLY A 598 18.49 4.46 -30.98
CA GLY A 598 18.72 5.34 -32.12
C GLY A 598 20.03 6.13 -31.97
N VAL A 599 20.78 6.30 -33.06
CA VAL A 599 22.00 7.12 -33.06
C VAL A 599 21.93 8.14 -34.20
N GLY A 600 21.83 9.41 -33.83
CA GLY A 600 21.87 10.55 -34.74
C GLY A 600 23.28 10.96 -35.15
N LYS A 601 23.36 11.87 -36.12
CA LYS A 601 24.61 12.56 -36.47
C LYS A 601 24.86 13.69 -35.48
N ALA A 602 26.13 13.92 -35.12
CA ALA A 602 26.55 15.07 -34.33
C ALA A 602 26.46 16.37 -35.15
N GLU A 603 25.26 16.94 -35.20
CA GLU A 603 24.93 18.14 -35.97
C GLU A 603 24.11 19.14 -35.13
N GLY A 604 24.08 20.39 -35.58
CA GLY A 604 23.44 21.50 -34.86
C GLY A 604 24.35 22.18 -33.85
N LYS A 605 23.83 23.26 -33.23
CA LYS A 605 24.58 24.10 -32.28
C LYS A 605 23.67 24.59 -31.15
N PRO A 606 23.12 23.69 -30.31
CA PRO A 606 22.36 24.13 -29.17
C PRO A 606 23.30 24.74 -28.12
N TYR A 607 22.74 25.57 -27.26
CA TYR A 607 23.43 26.08 -26.09
C TYR A 607 22.53 26.03 -24.86
N ALA A 608 23.15 25.98 -23.69
CA ALA A 608 22.43 25.94 -22.42
C ALA A 608 23.14 26.79 -21.37
N TYR A 609 22.34 27.41 -20.51
CA TYR A 609 22.82 28.33 -19.48
C TYR A 609 21.84 28.39 -18.31
N ALA A 610 22.37 28.67 -17.13
CA ALA A 610 21.60 28.89 -15.92
C ALA A 610 21.23 30.38 -15.80
N LEU A 611 20.04 30.68 -15.31
CA LEU A 611 19.62 32.01 -14.91
C LEU A 611 18.47 31.96 -13.89
N ASP A 612 18.42 32.93 -12.99
CA ASP A 612 17.29 33.12 -12.07
C ASP A 612 16.22 33.99 -12.77
N LEU A 613 15.16 33.36 -13.29
CA LEU A 613 14.13 34.02 -14.10
C LEU A 613 13.15 34.85 -13.27
N ASN A 614 12.89 34.45 -12.03
CA ASN A 614 11.86 35.04 -11.17
C ASN A 614 12.43 35.83 -9.97
N ALA A 615 13.76 35.89 -9.85
CA ALA A 615 14.52 36.54 -8.77
C ALA A 615 14.29 35.90 -7.38
N ASP A 616 14.10 34.58 -7.30
CA ASP A 616 13.92 33.84 -6.05
C ASP A 616 15.22 33.24 -5.48
N GLY A 617 16.34 33.40 -6.20
CA GLY A 617 17.66 32.88 -5.84
C GLY A 617 17.90 31.42 -6.24
N ILE A 618 17.00 30.81 -7.00
CA ILE A 618 17.12 29.46 -7.56
C ILE A 618 17.31 29.58 -9.08
N ASP A 619 18.32 28.91 -9.62
CA ASP A 619 18.53 28.93 -11.07
C ASP A 619 17.52 28.04 -11.81
N GLU A 620 16.93 28.61 -12.86
CA GLU A 620 16.38 27.89 -13.99
C GLU A 620 17.44 27.61 -15.05
N TYR A 621 17.21 26.59 -15.87
CA TYR A 621 18.13 26.19 -16.93
C TYR A 621 17.45 26.31 -18.28
N ARG A 622 17.98 27.17 -19.14
CA ARG A 622 17.49 27.34 -20.51
C ARG A 622 18.34 26.54 -21.49
N LEU A 623 17.70 25.70 -22.29
CA LEU A 623 18.30 24.92 -23.38
C LEU A 623 17.68 25.41 -24.68
N GLU A 624 18.48 25.73 -25.68
CA GLU A 624 17.98 26.35 -26.90
C GLU A 624 18.71 25.85 -28.15
N ASN A 625 17.97 25.65 -29.24
CA ASN A 625 18.49 25.36 -30.58
C ASN A 625 17.70 26.13 -31.65
N ASP A 626 17.86 25.82 -32.93
CA ASP A 626 17.17 26.54 -34.01
C ASP A 626 15.64 26.33 -34.03
N SER A 627 15.14 25.24 -33.43
CA SER A 627 13.73 24.84 -33.46
C SER A 627 12.97 25.21 -32.20
N VAL A 628 13.60 25.08 -31.04
CA VAL A 628 12.92 25.19 -29.73
C VAL A 628 13.73 25.93 -28.69
N GLN A 629 13.03 26.47 -27.70
CA GLN A 629 13.59 26.94 -26.44
C GLN A 629 12.89 26.20 -25.30
N VAL A 630 13.68 25.57 -24.45
CA VAL A 630 13.21 24.78 -23.31
C VAL A 630 13.67 25.46 -22.02
N THR A 631 12.77 25.61 -21.05
CA THR A 631 13.10 26.09 -19.71
C THR A 631 12.87 24.96 -18.71
N LEU A 632 13.89 24.63 -17.93
CA LEU A 632 13.83 23.65 -16.85
C LEU A 632 13.77 24.37 -15.51
N LEU A 633 12.87 23.93 -14.62
CA LEU A 633 12.92 24.30 -13.21
C LEU A 633 13.67 23.23 -12.44
N SER A 634 14.59 23.67 -11.60
CA SER A 634 15.18 22.84 -10.54
C SER A 634 14.13 22.46 -9.49
N THR A 635 13.06 23.25 -9.31
CA THR A 635 11.90 22.86 -8.50
C THR A 635 11.10 21.72 -9.17
N GLY A 636 11.14 20.53 -8.57
CA GLY A 636 10.53 19.30 -9.08
C GLY A 636 11.22 18.70 -10.31
N ALA A 637 12.39 19.22 -10.71
CA ALA A 637 13.09 18.82 -11.93
C ALA A 637 12.15 18.67 -13.14
N ARG A 638 11.51 19.76 -13.57
CA ARG A 638 10.45 19.74 -14.60
C ARG A 638 10.79 20.60 -15.80
N VAL A 639 10.22 20.26 -16.96
CA VAL A 639 10.23 21.14 -18.14
C VAL A 639 9.04 22.09 -18.02
N ILE A 640 9.25 23.32 -17.57
CA ILE A 640 8.13 24.26 -17.39
C ILE A 640 7.71 24.94 -18.69
N GLU A 641 8.62 25.08 -19.64
CA GLU A 641 8.35 25.64 -20.96
C GLU A 641 9.00 24.80 -22.04
N TYR A 642 8.26 24.57 -23.11
CA TYR A 642 8.73 24.03 -24.37
C TYR A 642 8.18 24.91 -25.49
N ILE A 643 8.97 25.89 -25.91
CA ILE A 643 8.56 26.90 -26.90
C ILE A 643 8.98 26.45 -28.30
N VAL A 644 8.00 26.29 -29.19
CA VAL A 644 8.22 26.02 -30.62
C VAL A 644 8.43 27.33 -31.36
N LYS A 645 9.68 27.60 -31.78
CA LYS A 645 10.07 28.92 -32.32
C LYS A 645 9.35 29.32 -33.61
N SER A 646 9.01 28.36 -34.45
CA SER A 646 8.29 28.62 -35.71
C SER A 646 6.86 29.11 -35.51
N ARG A 647 6.28 28.87 -34.33
CA ARG A 647 4.94 29.32 -33.93
C ARG A 647 4.97 30.37 -32.82
N ASN A 648 6.09 30.49 -32.11
CA ASN A 648 6.24 31.32 -30.91
C ASN A 648 5.18 30.96 -29.86
N ASP A 649 5.02 29.65 -29.62
CA ASP A 649 4.01 29.11 -28.73
C ASP A 649 4.62 28.04 -27.81
N ASN A 650 4.08 27.94 -26.60
CA ASN A 650 4.48 26.99 -25.56
C ASN A 650 3.48 25.85 -25.53
N VAL A 651 3.90 24.63 -25.89
CA VAL A 651 2.99 23.47 -26.00
C VAL A 651 2.55 22.87 -24.65
N LEU A 652 3.02 23.45 -23.54
CA LEU A 652 2.77 22.96 -22.19
C LEU A 652 1.97 24.00 -21.40
N PHE A 653 0.98 23.55 -20.62
CA PHE A 653 0.32 24.39 -19.63
C PHE A 653 1.35 24.96 -18.65
N LYS A 654 1.20 26.21 -18.24
CA LYS A 654 2.13 26.88 -17.32
C LYS A 654 1.41 27.82 -16.37
N LEU A 655 1.50 27.52 -15.07
CA LEU A 655 1.09 28.43 -13.99
C LEU A 655 2.28 29.15 -13.37
N TRP A 656 3.43 28.48 -13.22
CA TRP A 656 4.64 29.09 -12.66
C TRP A 656 5.03 30.37 -13.43
N PRO A 657 5.56 31.43 -12.78
CA PRO A 657 5.85 31.56 -11.35
C PRO A 657 4.63 32.00 -10.52
N GLU A 658 3.45 32.11 -11.13
CA GLU A 658 2.23 32.38 -10.39
C GLU A 658 1.87 31.18 -9.50
N LYS A 659 1.00 31.45 -8.54
CA LYS A 659 0.51 30.45 -7.59
C LYS A 659 -0.97 30.20 -7.83
N ALA A 660 -1.40 28.98 -7.51
CA ALA A 660 -2.81 28.64 -7.58
C ALA A 660 -3.64 29.59 -6.69
N ILE A 661 -4.88 29.88 -7.11
CA ILE A 661 -5.79 30.79 -6.39
C ILE A 661 -6.02 30.36 -4.92
N ASP A 662 -5.89 29.07 -4.65
CA ASP A 662 -6.07 28.44 -3.35
C ASP A 662 -4.73 28.10 -2.65
N ASP A 663 -3.60 28.71 -3.05
CA ASP A 663 -2.26 28.48 -2.47
C ASP A 663 -2.24 28.53 -0.93
N LYS A 664 -3.07 29.41 -0.35
CA LYS A 664 -3.16 29.63 1.10
C LYS A 664 -4.14 28.68 1.82
N ARG A 665 -4.77 27.73 1.14
CA ARG A 665 -5.64 26.72 1.74
C ARG A 665 -4.84 25.88 2.74
N PRO A 666 -5.40 25.50 3.90
CA PRO A 666 -4.73 24.60 4.84
C PRO A 666 -4.25 23.34 4.13
N PHE A 667 -2.99 22.95 4.41
CA PHE A 667 -2.36 21.76 3.84
C PHE A 667 -2.31 21.69 2.30
N ARG A 668 -2.34 22.84 1.59
CA ARG A 668 -2.39 22.89 0.12
C ARG A 668 -1.34 22.03 -0.58
N LYS A 669 -0.12 21.95 -0.03
CA LYS A 669 1.01 21.15 -0.55
C LYS A 669 0.85 19.63 -0.40
N ARG A 670 -0.18 19.16 0.31
CA ARG A 670 -0.53 17.72 0.42
C ARG A 670 -1.49 17.25 -0.68
N GLY A 671 -2.02 18.19 -1.46
CA GLY A 671 -2.84 17.93 -2.65
C GLY A 671 -2.06 18.17 -3.93
N TYR A 672 -2.66 17.88 -5.08
CA TYR A 672 -2.05 18.14 -6.38
C TYR A 672 -1.84 19.64 -6.61
N TYR A 673 -0.63 20.08 -6.95
CA TYR A 673 -0.29 21.49 -7.14
C TYR A 673 0.21 21.73 -8.58
N PRO A 674 -0.60 22.40 -9.43
CA PRO A 674 -0.33 22.46 -10.87
C PRO A 674 0.64 23.59 -11.23
N TYR A 675 1.95 23.39 -11.10
CA TYR A 675 2.90 24.39 -11.62
C TYR A 675 2.84 24.47 -13.15
N GLY A 676 2.52 23.36 -13.81
CA GLY A 676 2.54 23.19 -15.25
C GLY A 676 3.82 22.54 -15.77
N GLY A 677 3.84 22.31 -17.08
CA GLY A 677 4.98 21.73 -17.78
C GLY A 677 4.90 20.22 -17.95
N PHE A 678 6.08 19.60 -18.04
CA PHE A 678 6.30 18.16 -17.89
C PHE A 678 6.66 17.86 -16.44
N GLU A 679 5.66 17.46 -15.65
CA GLU A 679 5.76 17.10 -14.23
C GLU A 679 5.86 15.58 -14.07
N ASP A 680 5.93 15.07 -12.84
CA ASP A 680 5.69 13.65 -12.57
C ASP A 680 4.63 13.48 -11.48
N PHE A 681 4.01 12.30 -11.47
CA PHE A 681 3.32 11.75 -10.31
C PHE A 681 4.12 10.62 -9.69
N LEU A 682 4.52 10.85 -8.45
CA LEU A 682 5.20 9.94 -7.57
C LEU A 682 4.51 10.09 -6.20
N GLY A 683 3.31 9.53 -6.10
CA GLY A 683 2.33 9.92 -5.08
C GLY A 683 1.39 11.02 -5.57
N GLN A 684 0.19 11.12 -4.97
CA GLN A 684 -0.73 12.24 -5.22
C GLN A 684 -1.19 12.86 -3.88
N GLY A 685 -0.81 14.10 -3.53
CA GLY A 685 0.13 15.01 -4.21
C GLY A 685 1.53 14.41 -4.37
N SER A 686 2.31 14.90 -5.33
CA SER A 686 3.56 14.23 -5.73
C SER A 686 4.75 14.64 -4.87
N MET A 687 5.56 13.66 -4.46
CA MET A 687 6.70 13.80 -3.53
C MET A 687 7.65 14.93 -3.91
N GLU A 688 7.90 15.09 -5.20
CA GLU A 688 8.89 16.02 -5.75
C GLU A 688 8.37 17.41 -6.05
N THR A 689 7.05 17.61 -6.02
CA THR A 689 6.39 18.79 -6.60
C THR A 689 7.03 20.11 -6.15
N HIS A 690 7.41 20.20 -4.88
CA HIS A 690 7.92 21.41 -4.25
C HIS A 690 9.42 21.38 -3.91
N GLN A 691 10.11 20.30 -4.22
CA GLN A 691 11.51 20.14 -3.86
C GLN A 691 12.41 20.85 -4.86
N VAL A 692 13.41 21.58 -4.37
CA VAL A 692 14.49 22.09 -5.20
C VAL A 692 15.53 20.98 -5.37
N TYR A 693 15.78 20.59 -6.61
CA TYR A 693 16.77 19.58 -6.95
C TYR A 693 18.16 20.20 -7.03
N ASP A 694 19.17 19.41 -6.69
CA ASP A 694 20.53 19.71 -7.13
C ASP A 694 20.54 19.65 -8.66
N ALA A 695 21.29 20.56 -9.29
CA ALA A 695 21.35 20.65 -10.74
C ALA A 695 22.77 20.88 -11.23
N GLU A 696 23.10 20.28 -12.37
CA GLU A 696 24.40 20.37 -13.02
C GLU A 696 24.24 20.55 -14.53
N LEU A 697 24.85 21.60 -15.08
CA LEU A 697 25.00 21.78 -16.52
C LEU A 697 26.13 20.90 -17.07
N VAL A 698 25.81 19.64 -17.35
CA VAL A 698 26.76 18.61 -17.82
C VAL A 698 27.41 18.97 -19.17
N LYS A 699 26.64 19.56 -20.09
CA LYS A 699 27.15 20.02 -21.40
C LYS A 699 26.41 21.28 -21.84
N LYS A 700 27.14 22.39 -21.93
CA LYS A 700 26.59 23.72 -22.25
C LYS A 700 26.48 24.04 -23.75
N GLU A 701 27.26 23.37 -24.60
CA GLU A 701 27.34 23.61 -26.04
C GLU A 701 27.83 22.36 -26.77
N GLY A 702 27.61 22.28 -28.09
CA GLY A 702 28.08 21.18 -28.94
C GLY A 702 27.07 20.81 -30.01
N ASP A 703 26.89 19.52 -30.24
CA ASP A 703 25.83 18.92 -31.05
C ASP A 703 24.57 18.56 -30.24
N TYR A 704 24.68 18.59 -28.92
CA TYR A 704 23.58 18.52 -27.95
C TYR A 704 24.02 19.25 -26.67
N VAL A 705 23.04 19.67 -25.87
CA VAL A 705 23.26 20.20 -24.52
C VAL A 705 22.56 19.30 -23.49
N ARG A 706 23.07 19.31 -22.26
CA ARG A 706 22.61 18.40 -21.22
C ARG A 706 22.64 19.04 -19.84
N VAL A 707 21.54 18.88 -19.12
CA VAL A 707 21.39 19.24 -17.70
C VAL A 707 20.99 17.99 -16.94
N ARG A 708 21.62 17.76 -15.78
CA ARG A 708 21.28 16.68 -14.86
C ARG A 708 20.72 17.29 -13.59
N MET A 709 19.63 16.75 -13.08
CA MET A 709 19.01 17.16 -11.84
C MET A 709 18.77 15.94 -10.95
N TRP A 710 19.06 16.03 -9.66
CA TRP A 710 18.83 14.92 -8.74
C TRP A 710 18.44 15.40 -7.34
N THR A 711 17.86 14.48 -6.58
CA THR A 711 17.56 14.67 -5.17
C THR A 711 17.50 13.31 -4.47
N ASP A 712 17.50 13.32 -3.14
CA ASP A 712 17.34 12.15 -2.30
C ASP A 712 16.31 12.46 -1.20
N TYR A 713 15.22 11.69 -1.18
CA TYR A 713 14.22 11.76 -0.12
C TYR A 713 14.37 10.56 0.80
N PHE A 714 15.06 10.74 1.91
CA PHE A 714 15.19 9.72 2.95
C PHE A 714 15.74 8.37 2.40
N GLY A 715 16.64 8.44 1.42
CA GLY A 715 17.22 7.28 0.73
C GLY A 715 16.49 6.84 -0.55
N ASN A 716 15.46 7.56 -0.98
CA ASN A 716 14.84 7.40 -2.30
C ASN A 716 15.44 8.43 -3.26
N ARG A 717 16.33 7.96 -4.14
CA ARG A 717 17.05 8.82 -5.07
C ARG A 717 16.30 8.94 -6.40
N LEU A 718 16.09 10.18 -6.84
CA LEU A 718 15.51 10.50 -8.14
C LEU A 718 16.55 11.30 -8.92
N GLU A 719 16.85 10.86 -10.14
CA GLU A 719 17.71 11.58 -11.07
C GLU A 719 17.01 11.72 -12.42
N LYS A 720 17.02 12.94 -12.96
CA LYS A 720 16.60 13.25 -14.32
C LYS A 720 17.74 13.84 -15.11
N THR A 721 17.94 13.35 -16.32
CA THR A 721 18.87 13.94 -17.29
C THR A 721 18.10 14.44 -18.50
N PHE A 722 18.18 15.75 -18.74
CA PHE A 722 17.56 16.45 -19.85
C PHE A 722 18.59 16.64 -20.97
N THR A 723 18.28 16.19 -22.18
CA THR A 723 19.16 16.38 -23.35
C THR A 723 18.38 17.03 -24.49
N LEU A 724 18.81 18.22 -24.93
CA LEU A 724 18.29 18.85 -26.16
C LEU A 724 19.30 18.62 -27.29
N TYR A 725 18.85 17.97 -28.35
CA TYR A 725 19.68 17.68 -29.52
C TYR A 725 19.72 18.89 -30.48
N GLY A 726 20.86 19.13 -31.13
CA GLY A 726 21.10 20.36 -31.88
C GLY A 726 20.38 20.48 -33.21
N ASN A 727 20.08 19.35 -33.83
CA ASN A 727 19.57 19.22 -35.20
C ASN A 727 18.07 18.87 -35.27
N SER A 728 17.37 18.86 -34.14
CA SER A 728 15.95 18.51 -34.07
C SER A 728 15.29 19.19 -32.87
N PRO A 729 13.96 19.31 -32.82
CA PRO A 729 13.26 19.77 -31.61
C PRO A 729 13.33 18.74 -30.46
N LEU A 730 13.86 17.53 -30.67
CA LEU A 730 13.84 16.45 -29.70
C LEU A 730 14.48 16.83 -28.35
N LEU A 731 13.65 16.82 -27.30
CA LEU A 731 14.09 16.85 -25.91
C LEU A 731 13.91 15.46 -25.30
N GLU A 732 14.99 14.91 -24.76
CA GLU A 732 14.97 13.65 -24.02
C GLU A 732 15.00 13.91 -22.52
N VAL A 733 14.15 13.20 -21.78
CA VAL A 733 14.14 13.12 -20.32
C VAL A 733 14.44 11.68 -19.92
N ARG A 734 15.61 11.45 -19.32
CA ARG A 734 16.02 10.15 -18.78
C ARG A 734 15.79 10.13 -17.28
N PHE A 735 15.08 9.13 -16.79
CA PHE A 735 14.89 8.87 -15.37
C PHE A 735 15.82 7.75 -14.91
N ALA A 736 16.45 7.94 -13.76
CA ALA A 736 17.13 6.91 -13.00
C ALA A 736 16.63 6.98 -11.54
N LEU A 737 15.90 5.96 -11.11
CA LEU A 737 15.23 5.93 -9.81
C LEU A 737 15.81 4.80 -8.95
N THR A 738 16.23 5.10 -7.73
CA THR A 738 16.69 4.10 -6.75
C THR A 738 15.86 4.25 -5.47
N PHE A 739 14.83 3.43 -5.34
CA PHE A 739 13.82 3.56 -4.28
C PHE A 739 13.98 2.48 -3.22
N LYS A 740 13.73 2.87 -1.97
CA LYS A 740 13.69 1.98 -0.80
C LYS A 740 12.28 1.87 -0.22
N ASN A 741 11.43 2.88 -0.43
CA ASN A 741 10.07 2.90 0.06
C ASN A 741 9.14 2.15 -0.90
N PRO A 742 8.45 1.10 -0.44
CA PRO A 742 7.60 0.30 -1.31
C PRO A 742 6.27 0.96 -1.67
N GLU A 743 5.84 2.00 -0.96
CA GLU A 743 4.56 2.67 -1.22
C GLU A 743 4.61 3.58 -2.45
N ALA A 744 5.77 4.12 -2.82
CA ALA A 744 5.98 4.90 -4.03
C ALA A 744 6.36 3.97 -5.20
N ASN A 745 5.36 3.28 -5.72
CA ASN A 745 5.48 2.12 -6.59
C ASN A 745 5.08 2.37 -8.05
N VAL A 746 4.54 3.54 -8.39
CA VAL A 746 4.19 3.93 -9.76
C VAL A 746 4.65 5.36 -10.03
N LEU A 747 5.39 5.55 -11.12
CA LEU A 747 5.74 6.84 -11.71
C LEU A 747 4.72 7.18 -12.80
N GLY A 748 4.16 8.38 -12.79
CA GLY A 748 3.37 8.94 -13.89
C GLY A 748 4.04 10.18 -14.48
N PRO A 749 4.98 10.07 -15.44
CA PRO A 749 5.52 11.23 -16.14
C PRO A 749 4.39 11.97 -16.85
N GLN A 750 4.34 13.28 -16.77
CA GLN A 750 3.11 14.03 -17.07
C GLN A 750 3.40 15.29 -17.89
N PRO A 751 3.39 15.21 -19.23
CA PRO A 751 3.19 16.41 -20.05
C PRO A 751 1.77 16.94 -19.82
N ILE A 752 1.68 18.16 -19.29
CA ILE A 752 0.43 18.89 -19.17
C ILE A 752 0.31 19.79 -20.40
N LEU A 753 -0.60 19.45 -21.32
CA LEU A 753 -0.72 20.12 -22.60
C LEU A 753 -1.76 21.23 -22.56
N GLU A 754 -1.35 22.38 -23.09
CA GLU A 754 -2.17 23.51 -23.48
C GLU A 754 -1.58 23.95 -24.82
N LEU A 755 -2.22 23.55 -25.92
CA LEU A 755 -1.73 23.83 -27.27
C LEU A 755 -2.42 25.09 -27.78
N GLY A 756 -1.67 25.97 -28.46
CA GLY A 756 -2.20 27.25 -28.93
C GLY A 756 -2.48 28.26 -27.83
N GLU A 757 -3.19 29.34 -28.15
CA GLU A 757 -3.52 30.42 -27.21
C GLU A 757 -4.34 29.93 -26.00
N LYS A 758 -5.08 28.82 -26.14
CA LYS A 758 -5.86 28.20 -25.07
C LYS A 758 -6.17 26.73 -25.37
N HIS A 759 -6.26 25.92 -24.32
CA HIS A 759 -6.77 24.56 -24.45
C HIS A 759 -8.28 24.55 -24.74
N TRP A 760 -8.71 24.08 -25.93
CA TRP A 760 -10.11 24.10 -26.34
C TRP A 760 -10.47 23.04 -27.41
N THR A 761 -11.64 23.14 -28.04
CA THR A 761 -12.23 22.12 -28.94
C THR A 761 -11.45 21.86 -30.24
N GLU A 762 -10.57 22.79 -30.60
CA GLU A 762 -9.61 22.70 -31.71
C GLU A 762 -8.49 21.70 -31.44
N ASP A 763 -8.26 21.34 -30.16
CA ASP A 763 -7.28 20.35 -29.75
C ASP A 763 -7.75 18.93 -30.05
N VAL A 764 -6.89 18.23 -30.77
CA VAL A 764 -7.06 16.84 -31.17
C VAL A 764 -5.94 16.01 -30.58
N PHE A 765 -6.29 14.94 -29.88
CA PHE A 765 -5.33 14.00 -29.32
C PHE A 765 -5.41 12.66 -30.01
N ILE A 766 -4.27 12.15 -30.45
CA ILE A 766 -4.17 10.90 -31.18
C ILE A 766 -3.38 9.89 -30.36
N VAL A 767 -3.94 8.69 -30.22
CA VAL A 767 -3.35 7.60 -29.42
C VAL A 767 -3.38 6.30 -30.21
N PRO A 768 -2.25 5.58 -30.36
CA PRO A 768 -2.18 4.27 -31.02
C PRO A 768 -2.61 3.15 -30.06
N GLU A 769 -3.91 3.01 -29.82
CA GLU A 769 -4.45 1.90 -29.01
C GLU A 769 -4.34 0.55 -29.73
N LEU A 770 -4.53 -0.54 -29.00
CA LEU A 770 -4.46 -1.92 -29.53
C LEU A 770 -5.36 -2.12 -30.77
N ASP A 771 -6.54 -1.50 -30.79
CA ASP A 771 -7.51 -1.60 -31.89
C ASP A 771 -7.28 -0.61 -33.03
N GLY A 772 -6.23 0.22 -32.95
CA GLY A 772 -5.88 1.22 -33.96
C GLY A 772 -5.79 2.64 -33.41
N LEU A 773 -5.56 3.60 -34.31
CA LEU A 773 -5.47 5.01 -33.96
C LEU A 773 -6.84 5.53 -33.49
N GLN A 774 -6.87 6.09 -32.28
CA GLN A 774 -8.04 6.72 -31.69
C GLN A 774 -7.84 8.24 -31.63
N GLU A 775 -8.90 8.97 -31.97
CA GLU A 775 -8.96 10.42 -31.87
C GLU A 775 -9.81 10.84 -30.65
N TYR A 776 -9.25 11.73 -29.84
CA TYR A 776 -9.90 12.37 -28.71
C TYR A 776 -9.92 13.87 -28.89
N ARG A 777 -10.94 14.52 -28.33
CA ARG A 777 -11.09 15.97 -28.35
C ARG A 777 -11.46 16.47 -26.98
N MET A 778 -11.03 17.70 -26.69
CA MET A 778 -11.44 18.40 -25.49
C MET A 778 -12.97 18.49 -25.40
N LYS A 779 -13.52 18.11 -24.24
CA LYS A 779 -14.94 18.21 -23.90
C LYS A 779 -15.10 19.24 -22.80
N PRO A 780 -15.30 20.53 -23.11
CA PRO A 780 -15.30 21.60 -22.10
C PRO A 780 -16.41 21.46 -21.07
N GLU A 781 -17.44 20.66 -21.34
CA GLU A 781 -18.53 20.35 -20.43
C GLU A 781 -18.26 19.16 -19.49
N LYS A 782 -17.16 18.43 -19.70
CA LYS A 782 -16.84 17.21 -18.95
C LYS A 782 -15.46 17.27 -18.32
N TYR A 783 -15.38 16.67 -17.14
CA TYR A 783 -14.14 16.36 -16.44
C TYR A 783 -14.03 14.84 -16.42
N TYR A 784 -12.97 14.26 -16.98
CA TYR A 784 -12.85 12.81 -17.07
C TYR A 784 -11.42 12.30 -17.27
N GLY A 785 -11.23 11.04 -16.93
CA GLY A 785 -10.03 10.27 -17.21
C GLY A 785 -10.33 9.03 -18.05
N ARG A 786 -9.33 8.53 -18.77
CA ARG A 786 -9.42 7.29 -19.54
C ARG A 786 -8.09 6.53 -19.50
N LEU A 787 -8.17 5.22 -19.22
CA LEU A 787 -7.09 4.26 -19.38
C LEU A 787 -7.02 3.80 -20.84
N GLN A 788 -5.82 3.79 -21.42
CA GLN A 788 -5.57 3.43 -22.82
C GLN A 788 -4.49 2.34 -22.89
N ASN A 789 -4.85 1.21 -23.50
CA ASN A 789 -3.90 0.14 -23.79
C ASN A 789 -3.24 0.40 -25.14
N LEU A 790 -1.93 0.62 -25.13
CA LEU A 790 -1.18 1.04 -26.32
C LEU A 790 -0.64 -0.13 -27.13
N LYS A 791 -0.63 0.08 -28.45
CA LYS A 791 0.10 -0.72 -29.43
C LYS A 791 1.50 -0.17 -29.68
N GLU A 792 1.63 1.14 -29.76
CA GLU A 792 2.90 1.84 -29.96
C GLU A 792 3.15 2.86 -28.83
N GLY A 793 4.41 3.08 -28.47
CA GLY A 793 4.79 3.92 -27.33
C GLY A 793 4.85 5.40 -27.64
N TRP A 794 3.72 5.98 -28.06
CA TRP A 794 3.62 7.42 -28.31
C TRP A 794 2.18 7.93 -28.17
N ASN A 795 2.04 9.24 -27.99
CA ASN A 795 0.78 9.97 -28.08
C ASN A 795 1.02 11.34 -28.70
N ALA A 796 0.01 11.92 -29.34
CA ALA A 796 0.12 13.25 -29.94
C ALA A 796 -1.03 14.17 -29.52
N GLY A 797 -0.75 15.46 -29.43
CA GLY A 797 -1.73 16.53 -29.40
C GLY A 797 -1.50 17.47 -30.58
N TYR A 798 -2.57 17.99 -31.16
CA TYR A 798 -2.53 18.88 -32.30
C TYR A 798 -3.63 19.94 -32.18
N ASP A 799 -3.22 21.21 -32.14
CA ASP A 799 -4.16 22.32 -32.31
C ASP A 799 -4.37 22.53 -33.83
N THR A 800 -5.60 22.24 -34.27
CA THR A 800 -5.98 22.30 -35.70
C THR A 800 -6.11 23.72 -36.26
N ARG A 801 -6.12 24.74 -35.40
CA ARG A 801 -6.28 26.15 -35.77
C ARG A 801 -4.94 26.87 -35.84
N GLU A 802 -4.08 26.65 -34.85
CA GLU A 802 -2.75 27.27 -34.75
C GLU A 802 -1.66 26.46 -35.43
N ASP A 803 -2.01 25.23 -35.86
CA ASP A 803 -1.14 24.33 -36.61
C ASP A 803 0.17 24.08 -35.85
N ILE A 804 0.01 23.64 -34.60
CA ILE A 804 1.07 23.27 -33.68
C ILE A 804 0.77 21.90 -33.07
N THR A 805 1.81 21.07 -32.95
CA THR A 805 1.72 19.73 -32.42
C THR A 805 2.73 19.48 -31.31
N PHE A 806 2.33 18.61 -30.39
CA PHE A 806 3.18 17.97 -29.41
C PHE A 806 3.09 16.46 -29.59
N ILE A 807 4.23 15.77 -29.47
CA ILE A 807 4.31 14.30 -29.46
C ILE A 807 5.15 13.86 -28.27
N GLY A 808 4.61 12.91 -27.51
CA GLY A 808 5.32 12.15 -26.50
C GLY A 808 5.71 10.79 -27.04
N ALA A 809 6.93 10.31 -26.77
CA ALA A 809 7.35 8.94 -27.07
C ALA A 809 8.12 8.30 -25.91
N TYR A 810 7.92 7.02 -25.68
CA TYR A 810 8.44 6.25 -24.53
C TYR A 810 8.43 4.74 -24.83
N PRO A 811 9.07 3.88 -24.02
CA PRO A 811 9.00 2.43 -24.19
C PRO A 811 7.59 1.90 -23.84
N VAL A 812 6.85 1.36 -24.81
CA VAL A 812 5.43 0.93 -24.66
C VAL A 812 5.23 -0.26 -23.74
N ASP A 813 6.29 -1.05 -23.53
CA ASP A 813 6.29 -2.29 -22.77
C ASP A 813 6.59 -2.09 -21.27
N GLN A 814 6.87 -0.85 -20.85
CA GLN A 814 7.21 -0.52 -19.46
C GLN A 814 6.02 0.02 -18.65
N PRO A 815 5.17 0.91 -19.18
CA PRO A 815 3.95 1.35 -18.50
C PRO A 815 2.89 0.25 -18.42
N LEU A 816 2.10 0.27 -17.34
CA LEU A 816 0.88 -0.53 -17.21
C LEU A 816 -0.12 -0.17 -18.33
N PHE A 817 -0.28 1.14 -18.56
CA PHE A 817 -1.15 1.76 -19.54
C PHE A 817 -0.79 3.25 -19.71
N LEU A 818 -1.39 3.90 -20.71
CA LEU A 818 -1.42 5.37 -20.81
C LEU A 818 -2.70 5.89 -20.16
N HIS A 819 -2.58 6.77 -19.19
CA HIS A 819 -3.71 7.47 -18.58
C HIS A 819 -3.85 8.84 -19.24
N MET A 820 -5.02 9.10 -19.83
CA MET A 820 -5.39 10.42 -20.31
C MET A 820 -6.28 11.10 -19.29
N TRP A 821 -5.94 12.31 -18.88
CA TRP A 821 -6.74 13.13 -17.96
C TRP A 821 -7.14 14.45 -18.60
N MET A 822 -8.43 14.67 -18.79
CA MET A 822 -8.96 15.96 -19.27
C MET A 822 -9.42 16.79 -18.07
N ASN A 823 -8.59 17.74 -17.67
CA ASN A 823 -8.86 18.58 -16.52
C ASN A 823 -9.86 19.69 -16.84
N HIS A 824 -10.56 20.13 -15.80
CA HIS A 824 -11.59 21.17 -15.88
C HIS A 824 -11.49 22.06 -14.65
N PRO A 825 -11.84 23.36 -14.72
CA PRO A 825 -11.94 24.24 -13.56
C PRO A 825 -12.80 23.77 -12.37
N ARG A 826 -13.60 22.72 -12.54
CA ARG A 826 -14.41 22.09 -11.49
C ARG A 826 -13.60 21.14 -10.61
N ASN A 827 -12.42 20.71 -11.05
CA ASN A 827 -11.50 19.95 -10.22
C ASN A 827 -11.14 20.82 -8.99
N PRO A 828 -11.38 20.33 -7.76
CA PRO A 828 -11.14 21.11 -6.54
C PRO A 828 -9.66 21.38 -6.25
N GLU A 829 -8.74 20.66 -6.91
CA GLU A 829 -7.29 20.81 -6.72
C GLU A 829 -6.60 21.57 -7.87
N ALA A 830 -7.22 21.67 -9.06
CA ALA A 830 -6.63 22.36 -10.21
C ALA A 830 -7.68 23.02 -11.11
N HIS A 831 -7.83 24.34 -10.99
CA HIS A 831 -8.93 25.10 -11.60
C HIS A 831 -8.67 25.55 -13.06
N HIS A 832 -8.09 24.68 -13.90
CA HIS A 832 -7.67 25.03 -15.26
C HIS A 832 -8.20 24.05 -16.32
N TYR A 833 -8.17 24.46 -17.58
CA TYR A 833 -8.34 23.54 -18.70
C TYR A 833 -6.96 23.13 -19.19
N TYR A 834 -6.70 21.83 -19.22
CA TYR A 834 -5.54 21.21 -19.85
C TYR A 834 -5.80 19.71 -20.01
N VAL A 835 -4.95 19.02 -20.76
CA VAL A 835 -4.92 17.55 -20.79
C VAL A 835 -3.59 17.02 -20.26
N GLU A 836 -3.63 15.86 -19.62
CA GLU A 836 -2.44 15.14 -19.16
C GLU A 836 -2.40 13.77 -19.85
N PHE A 837 -1.20 13.33 -20.24
CA PHE A 837 -0.95 11.99 -20.79
C PHE A 837 0.13 11.30 -19.97
N GLN A 838 -0.27 10.44 -19.04
CA GLN A 838 0.63 9.82 -18.07
C GLN A 838 0.86 8.34 -18.40
N PRO A 839 2.04 7.94 -18.91
CA PRO A 839 2.41 6.53 -18.92
C PRO A 839 2.70 6.04 -17.49
N TRP A 840 1.74 5.36 -16.87
CA TRP A 840 1.87 4.87 -15.50
C TRP A 840 2.83 3.70 -15.45
N THR A 841 4.02 3.94 -14.92
CA THR A 841 5.17 3.05 -15.00
C THR A 841 5.52 2.50 -13.61
N PRO A 842 5.47 1.19 -13.39
CA PRO A 842 5.84 0.60 -12.10
C PRO A 842 7.29 0.90 -11.71
N ILE A 843 7.52 1.17 -10.43
CA ILE A 843 8.82 1.40 -9.82
C ILE A 843 9.23 0.14 -9.07
N TYR A 844 10.32 -0.47 -9.53
CA TYR A 844 10.89 -1.65 -8.88
C TYR A 844 11.99 -1.25 -7.89
N GLN A 845 12.07 -1.95 -6.77
CA GLN A 845 13.08 -1.74 -5.74
C GLN A 845 14.31 -2.64 -5.96
N LYS A 846 15.35 -2.47 -5.13
CA LYS A 846 16.59 -3.30 -5.16
C LYS A 846 17.36 -3.21 -6.50
N SER A 847 17.07 -2.21 -7.31
CA SER A 847 17.80 -1.86 -8.53
C SER A 847 17.63 -0.36 -8.79
N THR A 848 18.47 0.20 -9.66
CA THR A 848 18.15 1.47 -10.33
C THR A 848 17.21 1.18 -11.48
N MET A 849 16.00 1.74 -11.43
CA MET A 849 15.03 1.69 -12.51
C MET A 849 15.32 2.80 -13.52
N TYR A 850 15.39 2.45 -14.80
CA TYR A 850 15.54 3.42 -15.88
C TYR A 850 14.26 3.57 -16.68
N PHE A 851 13.88 4.80 -17.00
CA PHE A 851 12.78 5.13 -17.90
C PHE A 851 13.20 6.29 -18.82
N THR A 852 12.61 6.40 -20.01
CA THR A 852 12.86 7.51 -20.93
C THR A 852 11.56 8.06 -21.47
N TYR A 853 11.50 9.38 -21.57
CA TYR A 853 10.43 10.12 -22.22
C TYR A 853 11.02 11.12 -23.22
N TYR A 854 10.45 11.18 -24.42
CA TYR A 854 10.85 12.09 -25.47
C TYR A 854 9.73 13.08 -25.75
N LEU A 855 10.07 14.37 -25.77
CA LEU A 855 9.17 15.47 -26.10
C LEU A 855 9.56 16.01 -27.48
N TRP A 856 8.55 16.14 -28.35
CA TRP A 856 8.70 16.71 -29.69
C TRP A 856 7.58 17.70 -29.96
N GLY A 857 7.90 18.99 -29.96
CA GLY A 857 6.99 20.05 -30.39
C GLY A 857 7.40 20.63 -31.74
N ALA A 858 6.44 20.82 -32.63
CA ALA A 858 6.68 21.38 -33.96
C ALA A 858 5.46 22.14 -34.48
N GLY A 859 5.67 23.03 -35.45
CA GLY A 859 4.59 23.55 -36.27
C GLY A 859 4.20 22.53 -37.34
N GLY A 860 2.93 22.45 -37.68
CA GLY A 860 2.39 21.48 -38.63
C GLY A 860 1.67 20.30 -37.96
N PRO A 861 1.19 19.36 -38.79
CA PRO A 861 0.45 18.19 -38.31
C PRO A 861 1.38 17.13 -37.67
N TRP A 862 0.82 16.34 -36.76
CA TRP A 862 1.55 15.39 -35.90
C TRP A 862 2.21 14.23 -36.66
N GLU A 863 1.67 13.84 -37.82
CA GLU A 863 2.12 12.69 -38.61
C GLU A 863 3.61 12.81 -38.99
N ASN A 864 4.05 14.03 -39.35
CA ASN A 864 5.43 14.28 -39.73
C ASN A 864 6.40 14.05 -38.56
N GLY A 865 5.99 14.46 -37.35
CA GLY A 865 6.80 14.27 -36.15
C GLY A 865 6.88 12.79 -35.76
N VAL A 866 5.76 12.06 -35.83
CA VAL A 866 5.74 10.61 -35.54
C VAL A 866 6.60 9.83 -36.54
N GLU A 867 6.52 10.17 -37.83
CA GLU A 867 7.38 9.55 -38.84
C GLU A 867 8.86 9.83 -38.58
N THR A 868 9.20 11.07 -38.21
CA THR A 868 10.59 11.43 -37.86
C THR A 868 11.08 10.66 -36.64
N LEU A 869 10.27 10.54 -35.59
CA LEU A 869 10.61 9.72 -34.42
C LEU A 869 10.76 8.24 -34.79
N ARG A 870 9.97 7.73 -35.73
CA ARG A 870 10.09 6.35 -36.24
C ARG A 870 11.42 6.17 -36.98
N GLU A 871 11.81 7.11 -37.84
CA GLU A 871 13.10 7.11 -38.54
C GLU A 871 14.29 7.18 -37.56
N MET A 872 14.14 7.92 -36.45
CA MET A 872 15.11 8.02 -35.36
C MET A 872 15.15 6.76 -34.46
N ASN A 873 14.36 5.73 -34.74
CA ASN A 873 14.21 4.54 -33.92
C ASN A 873 13.71 4.84 -32.50
N LEU A 874 12.78 5.80 -32.38
CA LEU A 874 12.17 6.25 -31.13
C LEU A 874 10.73 5.77 -30.90
N ILE A 875 10.15 5.03 -31.86
CA ILE A 875 8.84 4.40 -31.69
C ILE A 875 9.03 2.93 -31.32
N THR A 876 8.43 2.50 -30.21
CA THR A 876 8.40 1.10 -29.76
C THR A 876 7.03 0.50 -30.02
N THR A 877 6.95 -0.83 -30.13
CA THR A 877 5.71 -1.59 -30.40
C THR A 877 5.60 -2.75 -29.42
N ARG A 878 4.40 -2.99 -28.89
CA ARG A 878 4.11 -4.01 -27.87
C ARG A 878 4.08 -5.42 -28.44
#